data_AF-A0A3M6ZWV4-F1
#
_entry.id   AF-A0A3M6ZWV4-F1
#
_cell.length_a   1.000
_cell.length_b   1.000
_cell.length_c   1.000
_cell.angle_alpha   90.00
_cell.angle_beta   90.00
_cell.angle_gamma   90.00
#
_symmetry.space_group_name_H-M   'P 1'
#
loop_
_entity.id
_entity.type
_entity.pdbx_description
1 polymer ?
#
loop_
_entity_poly.entity_id
_entity_poly.type
_entity_poly.pdbx_seq_one_letter_code
_entity_poly.pdbx_strand_id
1 'polypeptide(L)'
;MARLIAKHLNPIPSAIFKLFKAVIKARSITASAFERIVSEKPDPEIERANATHKYFFDALTEAFNALGGKSWDSDETVSAEVEDEPKPRSTSGPAAAPPLSDLPIESYRIIEDQHGLVSDYPMAVYAVVQEWMELRSYTQDLWHEVAYEGLNGAVAASLTNTAVAMVNQTCIAVFAEFPGHESPSPGGDIERAQQQFSLDLYRMMDRGRPEKVRHTCLDAKESFWVHTYNDLLAFIAEFQKNRGKPTKAMQAQLNQWNLTLDLQRATNDERIQWRRLYTINGLTTLPMNTMKGERHVLENVDWSSSGPWHHHRRLFGLNEFAGDITSLAMQKQTTDIKGKILPHHVFQLQCIVDSFMVSRGWTVKPFWGHVVAAPPRHFRTRRDVDFFLGREVKRFPSDGSHGPGVLQSIDILEQWLEKDAQEQRGSNKHSIAAPLLEEIKLDFVDWLGESKYIHGLNTIAPSRFSKHNANGLWEYSPLLCGAGLAEKLILIQRLSMLMSDEMPEPTLILHVHNMLVKKGFLTRGVGLYDSLQQLLPGAFFQDKVPNENFLDALNQRVSQGREQAAMSHRRRRAEAQKEGLDVHRLLDLNFNRFFTAKSELMEYFDAGWVPQRIPGIPSLLYAARLNQTERIVDPATGDLKLKDTELVQRSRAEGHPDDFLLKMSSFSLGDSEPAPVCW
;
A
#
# COMPACT_ATOMS: atom_id res chain seq x y z
N MET A 1 -39.64 22.75 11.48
CA MET A 1 -38.64 22.23 12.45
C MET A 1 -37.75 23.33 13.03
N ALA A 2 -36.96 24.06 12.24
CA ALA A 2 -36.04 25.13 12.71
C ALA A 2 -36.67 26.13 13.71
N ARG A 3 -37.83 26.73 13.38
CA ARG A 3 -38.58 27.64 14.27
C ARG A 3 -39.04 27.02 15.61
N LEU A 4 -39.02 25.69 15.73
CA LEU A 4 -39.36 24.93 16.93
C LEU A 4 -38.10 24.68 17.76
N ILE A 5 -36.99 24.32 17.11
CA ILE A 5 -35.67 24.19 17.74
C ILE A 5 -35.25 25.53 18.38
N ALA A 6 -35.40 26.65 17.66
CA ALA A 6 -35.09 28.00 18.14
C ALA A 6 -35.87 28.43 19.40
N LYS A 7 -37.02 27.79 19.70
CA LYS A 7 -37.81 28.05 20.91
C LYS A 7 -37.36 27.25 22.13
N HIS A 8 -36.63 26.15 21.92
CA HIS A 8 -36.27 25.19 22.97
C HIS A 8 -34.75 25.04 23.17
N LEU A 9 -33.93 25.55 22.24
CA LEU A 9 -32.48 25.52 22.31
C LEU A 9 -31.94 26.93 22.04
N ASN A 10 -31.39 27.58 23.07
CA ASN A 10 -30.79 28.91 22.98
C ASN A 10 -29.64 29.02 24.01
N PRO A 11 -28.39 29.30 23.61
CA PRO A 11 -27.93 29.55 22.24
C PRO A 11 -27.88 28.29 21.36
N ILE A 12 -28.10 28.48 20.05
CA ILE A 12 -27.82 27.46 19.03
C ILE A 12 -26.29 27.36 18.85
N PRO A 13 -25.69 26.15 18.86
CA PRO A 13 -24.25 25.98 18.65
C PRO A 13 -23.74 26.59 17.33
N SER A 14 -22.65 27.35 17.40
CA SER A 14 -22.07 28.06 16.24
C SER A 14 -21.63 27.16 15.09
N ALA A 15 -21.28 25.89 15.38
CA ALA A 15 -21.01 24.87 14.37
C ALA A 15 -22.21 24.65 13.42
N ILE A 16 -23.45 24.76 13.91
CA ILE A 16 -24.67 24.62 13.10
C ILE A 16 -24.79 25.79 12.14
N PHE A 17 -24.57 27.03 12.59
CA PHE A 17 -24.58 28.21 11.72
C PHE A 17 -23.48 28.16 10.65
N LYS A 18 -22.26 27.72 11.01
CA LYS A 18 -21.17 27.50 10.05
C LYS A 18 -21.52 26.45 8.99
N LEU A 19 -22.17 25.35 9.38
CA LEU A 19 -22.63 24.31 8.46
C LEU A 19 -23.71 24.85 7.50
N PHE A 20 -24.70 25.59 8.02
CA PHE A 20 -25.70 26.26 7.18
C PHE A 20 -25.04 27.23 6.18
N LYS A 21 -24.11 28.10 6.61
CA LYS A 21 -23.36 28.98 5.71
C LYS A 21 -22.61 28.20 4.62
N ALA A 22 -21.90 27.13 4.98
CA ALA A 22 -21.14 26.33 4.03
C ALA A 22 -22.04 25.70 2.96
N VAL A 23 -23.16 25.09 3.36
CA VAL A 23 -24.12 24.46 2.44
C VAL A 23 -24.85 25.48 1.57
N ILE A 24 -25.33 26.59 2.15
CA ILE A 24 -26.00 27.67 1.40
C ILE A 24 -25.03 28.28 0.38
N LYS A 25 -23.78 28.58 0.78
CA LYS A 25 -22.75 29.14 -0.12
C LYS A 25 -22.42 28.20 -1.27
N ALA A 26 -22.18 26.91 -0.98
CA ALA A 26 -21.89 25.92 -2.02
C ALA A 26 -23.06 25.78 -3.01
N ARG A 27 -24.30 25.63 -2.50
CA ARG A 27 -25.50 25.48 -3.34
C ARG A 27 -25.84 26.73 -4.15
N SER A 28 -25.60 27.92 -3.61
CA SER A 28 -25.73 29.20 -4.31
C SER A 28 -24.74 29.33 -5.47
N ILE A 29 -23.45 29.00 -5.26
CA ILE A 29 -22.43 28.97 -6.33
C ILE A 29 -22.85 28.02 -7.46
N THR A 30 -23.33 26.82 -7.11
CA THR A 30 -23.87 25.85 -8.08
C THR A 30 -25.06 26.41 -8.86
N ALA A 31 -26.01 27.09 -8.18
CA ALA A 31 -27.18 27.68 -8.84
C ALA A 31 -26.80 28.77 -9.84
N SER A 32 -25.86 29.66 -9.48
CA SER A 32 -25.35 30.69 -10.40
C SER A 32 -24.53 30.09 -11.56
N ALA A 33 -23.87 28.95 -11.37
CA ALA A 33 -23.25 28.22 -12.48
C ALA A 33 -24.30 27.67 -13.45
N PHE A 34 -25.41 27.11 -12.94
CA PHE A 34 -26.52 26.67 -13.79
C PHE A 34 -27.26 27.83 -14.47
N GLU A 35 -27.48 28.97 -13.81
CA GLU A 35 -28.04 30.18 -14.45
C GLU A 35 -27.17 30.63 -15.65
N ARG A 36 -25.83 30.54 -15.55
CA ARG A 36 -24.92 30.82 -16.66
C ARG A 36 -25.03 29.80 -17.80
N ILE A 37 -25.04 28.50 -17.50
CA ILE A 37 -25.17 27.43 -18.49
C ILE A 37 -26.49 27.58 -19.28
N VAL A 38 -27.60 27.87 -18.59
CA VAL A 38 -28.91 28.13 -19.22
C VAL A 38 -28.88 29.39 -20.08
N SER A 39 -28.16 30.45 -19.67
CA SER A 39 -28.05 31.68 -20.46
C SER A 39 -27.28 31.48 -21.78
N GLU A 40 -26.34 30.53 -21.81
CA GLU A 40 -25.57 30.17 -23.01
C GLU A 40 -26.33 29.18 -23.91
N LYS A 41 -27.18 28.33 -23.34
CA LYS A 41 -28.07 27.44 -24.08
C LYS A 41 -29.38 27.20 -23.30
N PRO A 42 -30.50 27.86 -23.67
CA PRO A 42 -31.76 27.73 -22.94
C PRO A 42 -32.28 26.29 -22.96
N ASP A 43 -32.55 25.76 -21.77
CA ASP A 43 -33.10 24.43 -21.56
C ASP A 43 -34.17 24.51 -20.45
N PRO A 44 -35.46 24.29 -20.77
CA PRO A 44 -36.57 24.46 -19.83
C PRO A 44 -36.59 23.42 -18.71
N GLU A 45 -35.86 22.31 -18.84
CA GLU A 45 -35.72 21.32 -17.76
C GLU A 45 -34.62 21.73 -16.79
N ILE A 46 -33.50 22.27 -17.29
CA ILE A 46 -32.45 22.86 -16.44
C ILE A 46 -32.98 24.09 -15.71
N GLU A 47 -33.80 24.94 -16.34
CA GLU A 47 -34.50 26.05 -15.67
C GLU A 47 -35.38 25.57 -14.50
N ARG A 48 -36.18 24.51 -14.72
CA ARG A 48 -37.06 23.93 -13.69
C ARG A 48 -36.28 23.25 -12.56
N ALA A 49 -35.23 22.51 -12.90
CA ALA A 49 -34.33 21.88 -11.92
C ALA A 49 -33.60 22.95 -11.08
N ASN A 50 -33.09 24.00 -11.70
CA ASN A 50 -32.42 25.10 -11.01
C ASN A 50 -33.39 25.89 -10.13
N ALA A 51 -34.64 26.12 -10.57
CA ALA A 51 -35.69 26.71 -9.73
C ALA A 51 -36.01 25.86 -8.49
N THR A 52 -35.93 24.52 -8.61
CA THR A 52 -36.18 23.58 -7.50
C THR A 52 -34.97 23.53 -6.53
N HIS A 53 -33.75 23.51 -7.05
CA HIS A 53 -32.51 23.64 -6.27
C HIS A 53 -32.41 25.00 -5.56
N LYS A 54 -32.92 26.07 -6.20
CA LYS A 54 -33.09 27.41 -5.60
C LYS A 54 -34.06 27.40 -4.43
N TYR A 55 -35.25 26.83 -4.62
CA TYR A 55 -36.22 26.64 -3.54
C TYR A 55 -35.65 25.86 -2.34
N PHE A 56 -34.79 24.85 -2.60
CA PHE A 56 -34.13 24.09 -1.53
C PHE A 56 -33.15 24.94 -0.71
N PHE A 57 -32.24 25.71 -1.34
CA PHE A 57 -31.32 26.55 -0.56
C PHE A 57 -32.00 27.81 0.01
N ASP A 58 -33.08 28.30 -0.59
CA ASP A 58 -33.94 29.34 -0.01
C ASP A 58 -34.61 28.83 1.28
N ALA A 59 -35.11 27.58 1.29
CA ALA A 59 -35.64 26.95 2.50
C ALA A 59 -34.58 26.72 3.59
N LEU A 60 -33.34 26.36 3.20
CA LEU A 60 -32.20 26.31 4.14
C LEU A 60 -31.83 27.69 4.68
N THR A 61 -31.91 28.73 3.84
CA THR A 61 -31.69 30.14 4.24
C THR A 61 -32.79 30.59 5.20
N GLU A 62 -34.05 30.21 4.97
CA GLU A 62 -35.15 30.47 5.91
C GLU A 62 -34.95 29.72 7.24
N ALA A 63 -34.48 28.47 7.20
CA ALA A 63 -34.17 27.70 8.40
C ALA A 63 -33.01 28.30 9.20
N PHE A 64 -31.93 28.73 8.53
CA PHE A 64 -30.82 29.48 9.13
C PHE A 64 -31.31 30.76 9.82
N ASN A 65 -32.11 31.56 9.11
CA ASN A 65 -32.71 32.78 9.64
C ASN A 65 -33.62 32.49 10.86
N ALA A 66 -34.43 31.42 10.80
CA ALA A 66 -35.33 30.99 11.87
C ALA A 66 -34.61 30.48 13.13
N LEU A 67 -33.34 30.07 13.02
CA LEU A 67 -32.49 29.68 14.14
C LEU A 67 -31.74 30.86 14.78
N GLY A 68 -31.88 32.08 14.26
CA GLY A 68 -31.11 33.26 14.71
C GLY A 68 -29.83 33.52 13.92
N GLY A 69 -29.68 32.91 12.74
CA GLY A 69 -28.49 33.08 11.89
C GLY A 69 -28.21 34.53 11.49
N LYS A 70 -29.25 35.38 11.35
CA LYS A 70 -29.06 36.82 11.07
C LYS A 70 -28.39 37.58 12.21
N SER A 71 -28.78 37.29 13.45
CA SER A 71 -28.16 37.89 14.64
C SER A 71 -26.72 37.39 14.82
N TRP A 72 -26.46 36.12 14.49
CA TRP A 72 -25.12 35.56 14.48
C TRP A 72 -24.23 36.18 13.39
N ASP A 73 -24.80 36.48 12.21
CA ASP A 73 -24.10 37.21 11.15
C ASP A 73 -23.82 38.67 11.53
N SER A 74 -24.73 39.34 12.25
CA SER A 74 -24.45 40.69 12.77
C SER A 74 -23.35 40.68 13.85
N ASP A 75 -23.29 39.66 14.71
CA ASP A 75 -22.22 39.51 15.70
C ASP A 75 -20.85 39.20 15.05
N GLU A 76 -20.80 38.47 13.93
CA GLU A 76 -19.57 38.33 13.11
C GLU A 76 -19.19 39.63 12.37
N THR A 77 -20.10 40.60 12.21
CA THR A 77 -19.88 41.82 11.40
C THR A 77 -19.76 43.13 12.18
N VAL A 78 -19.79 43.15 13.52
CA VAL A 78 -19.43 44.33 14.36
C VAL A 78 -17.94 44.78 14.18
N SER A 79 -17.19 44.16 13.26
CA SER A 79 -15.83 44.55 12.87
C SER A 79 -15.72 45.26 11.49
N ALA A 80 -16.82 45.50 10.76
CA ALA A 80 -16.80 46.27 9.50
C ALA A 80 -18.18 46.90 9.16
N GLU A 81 -18.17 48.05 8.48
CA GLU A 81 -19.28 49.03 8.44
C GLU A 81 -20.40 48.78 7.40
N VAL A 82 -21.39 49.69 7.42
CA VAL A 82 -22.77 49.63 6.91
C VAL A 82 -22.94 50.10 5.44
N GLU A 83 -24.00 49.61 4.77
CA GLU A 83 -24.87 50.22 3.72
C GLU A 83 -25.21 49.22 2.59
N ASP A 84 -26.36 49.22 1.89
CA ASP A 84 -27.78 49.42 2.25
C ASP A 84 -28.63 48.68 1.16
N GLU A 85 -29.86 48.22 1.42
CA GLU A 85 -30.65 47.36 0.51
C GLU A 85 -31.89 48.09 -0.07
N PRO A 86 -32.36 47.73 -1.29
CA PRO A 86 -33.81 47.62 -1.46
C PRO A 86 -34.32 46.39 -2.26
N LYS A 87 -35.46 45.87 -1.79
CA LYS A 87 -36.27 44.72 -2.28
C LYS A 87 -37.59 45.21 -2.96
N PRO A 88 -38.54 44.34 -3.35
CA PRO A 88 -38.50 43.11 -4.18
C PRO A 88 -39.65 43.11 -5.23
N ARG A 89 -39.94 41.98 -5.91
CA ARG A 89 -41.31 41.65 -6.39
C ARG A 89 -41.55 40.14 -6.63
N SER A 90 -42.81 39.73 -6.56
CA SER A 90 -43.26 38.32 -6.38
C SER A 90 -44.51 37.96 -7.21
N THR A 91 -44.63 36.70 -7.65
CA THR A 91 -45.87 36.03 -8.14
C THR A 91 -45.61 34.51 -8.12
N SER A 92 -46.20 33.69 -7.23
CA SER A 92 -47.57 33.12 -7.18
C SER A 92 -47.74 31.81 -7.99
N GLY A 93 -47.96 30.68 -7.31
CA GLY A 93 -48.10 29.32 -7.91
C GLY A 93 -49.55 28.83 -8.12
N PRO A 94 -49.72 27.57 -8.56
CA PRO A 94 -50.54 26.56 -7.82
C PRO A 94 -49.90 25.13 -7.89
N ALA A 95 -50.27 24.08 -7.13
CA ALA A 95 -51.14 23.87 -5.94
C ALA A 95 -50.59 22.65 -5.13
N ALA A 96 -51.39 21.94 -4.32
CA ALA A 96 -50.93 20.94 -3.33
C ALA A 96 -51.39 19.48 -3.55
N ALA A 97 -50.61 18.54 -2.98
CA ALA A 97 -50.90 17.11 -2.80
C ALA A 97 -50.67 16.72 -1.30
N PRO A 98 -51.19 15.57 -0.80
CA PRO A 98 -51.45 15.36 0.63
C PRO A 98 -50.21 15.08 1.52
N PRO A 99 -50.32 15.20 2.86
CA PRO A 99 -49.17 15.15 3.77
C PRO A 99 -48.63 13.73 4.03
N LEU A 100 -47.32 13.57 3.85
CA LEU A 100 -46.52 12.34 4.03
C LEU A 100 -46.07 12.10 5.49
N SER A 101 -46.93 12.38 6.48
CA SER A 101 -46.49 12.48 7.89
C SER A 101 -46.18 11.17 8.64
N ASP A 102 -46.48 10.00 8.06
CA ASP A 102 -46.40 8.69 8.74
C ASP A 102 -45.45 7.69 8.05
N LEU A 103 -44.22 8.10 7.74
CA LEU A 103 -43.18 7.23 7.16
C LEU A 103 -41.88 7.23 8.01
N PRO A 104 -41.35 6.05 8.40
CA PRO A 104 -40.09 5.95 9.15
C PRO A 104 -38.88 6.48 8.36
N ILE A 105 -37.82 6.88 9.06
CA ILE A 105 -36.64 7.49 8.42
C ILE A 105 -35.93 6.52 7.45
N GLU A 106 -36.03 5.22 7.72
CA GLU A 106 -35.49 4.13 6.89
C GLU A 106 -36.23 3.95 5.54
N SER A 107 -37.36 4.64 5.35
CA SER A 107 -38.16 4.58 4.11
C SER A 107 -37.87 5.71 3.11
N TYR A 108 -37.02 6.68 3.46
CA TYR A 108 -36.49 7.67 2.52
C TYR A 108 -35.39 7.07 1.63
N ARG A 109 -35.81 6.29 0.62
CA ARG A 109 -34.96 6.08 -0.57
C ARG A 109 -35.05 7.31 -1.45
N ILE A 110 -33.89 7.87 -1.83
CA ILE A 110 -33.82 8.88 -2.88
C ILE A 110 -34.31 8.24 -4.17
N ILE A 111 -35.22 8.92 -4.87
CA ILE A 111 -35.96 8.34 -5.99
C ILE A 111 -35.01 8.05 -7.15
N GLU A 112 -35.02 6.79 -7.61
CA GLU A 112 -34.48 6.42 -8.92
C GLU A 112 -35.38 7.03 -10.02
N ASP A 113 -34.91 8.15 -10.58
CA ASP A 113 -35.49 8.77 -11.78
C ASP A 113 -34.86 8.15 -13.04
N GLN A 114 -35.68 7.84 -14.04
CA GLN A 114 -35.27 7.11 -15.23
C GLN A 114 -34.37 7.90 -16.19
N HIS A 115 -34.14 9.21 -15.96
CA HIS A 115 -33.32 10.10 -16.80
C HIS A 115 -32.17 10.80 -16.06
N GLY A 116 -31.53 10.08 -15.13
CA GLY A 116 -30.06 10.01 -15.05
C GLY A 116 -29.28 11.30 -14.71
N LEU A 117 -29.19 11.62 -13.41
CA LEU A 117 -28.13 12.46 -12.83
C LEU A 117 -27.75 11.95 -11.43
N VAL A 118 -26.96 10.86 -11.40
CA VAL A 118 -26.48 10.19 -10.18
C VAL A 118 -25.42 11.05 -9.48
N SER A 119 -25.60 11.38 -8.20
CA SER A 119 -24.81 12.41 -7.49
C SER A 119 -23.82 11.90 -6.43
N ASP A 120 -23.74 10.60 -6.15
CA ASP A 120 -22.84 10.06 -5.10
C ASP A 120 -21.65 9.26 -5.68
N TYR A 121 -21.91 8.32 -6.59
CA TYR A 121 -20.85 7.49 -7.20
C TYR A 121 -19.72 8.30 -7.85
N PRO A 122 -19.97 9.33 -8.70
CA PRO A 122 -18.88 10.13 -9.25
C PRO A 122 -18.03 10.78 -8.17
N MET A 123 -18.65 11.31 -7.10
CA MET A 123 -17.94 12.00 -6.01
C MET A 123 -17.03 11.04 -5.22
N ALA A 124 -17.50 9.82 -4.95
CA ALA A 124 -16.68 8.76 -4.36
C ALA A 124 -15.48 8.41 -5.26
N VAL A 125 -15.69 8.28 -6.57
CA VAL A 125 -14.62 8.05 -7.54
C VAL A 125 -13.63 9.23 -7.59
N TYR A 126 -14.10 10.49 -7.57
CA TYR A 126 -13.24 11.68 -7.53
C TYR A 126 -12.29 11.66 -6.31
N ALA A 127 -12.82 11.39 -5.12
CA ALA A 127 -12.03 11.34 -3.89
C ALA A 127 -10.98 10.21 -3.92
N VAL A 128 -11.41 9.00 -4.26
CA VAL A 128 -10.53 7.81 -4.29
C VAL A 128 -9.44 7.93 -5.36
N VAL A 129 -9.75 8.52 -6.52
CA VAL A 129 -8.73 8.81 -7.53
C VAL A 129 -7.68 9.80 -7.02
N GLN A 130 -8.06 10.81 -6.23
CA GLN A 130 -7.09 11.74 -5.66
C GLN A 130 -6.12 11.02 -4.71
N GLU A 131 -6.64 10.19 -3.79
CA GLU A 131 -5.82 9.35 -2.91
C GLU A 131 -4.87 8.44 -3.71
N TRP A 132 -5.36 7.83 -4.80
CA TRP A 132 -4.55 6.98 -5.69
C TRP A 132 -3.46 7.74 -6.45
N MET A 133 -3.70 8.99 -6.82
CA MET A 133 -2.69 9.87 -7.43
C MET A 133 -1.59 10.26 -6.44
N GLU A 134 -1.98 10.55 -5.18
CA GLU A 134 -1.06 10.83 -4.09
C GLU A 134 -0.19 9.59 -3.78
N LEU A 135 -0.80 8.40 -3.68
CA LEU A 135 -0.10 7.12 -3.54
C LEU A 135 0.88 6.85 -4.69
N ARG A 136 0.51 7.13 -5.96
CA ARG A 136 1.45 7.01 -7.11
C ARG A 136 2.62 7.98 -7.00
N SER A 137 2.37 9.23 -6.59
CA SER A 137 3.47 10.21 -6.42
C SER A 137 4.43 9.74 -5.33
N TYR A 138 3.90 9.30 -4.19
CA TYR A 138 4.68 8.78 -3.06
C TYR A 138 5.52 7.56 -3.44
N THR A 139 4.97 6.57 -4.15
CA THR A 139 5.76 5.42 -4.59
C THR A 139 6.84 5.81 -5.61
N GLN A 140 6.58 6.77 -6.51
CA GLN A 140 7.62 7.33 -7.38
C GLN A 140 8.76 8.00 -6.62
N ASP A 141 8.45 8.71 -5.53
CA ASP A 141 9.46 9.36 -4.68
C ASP A 141 10.30 8.33 -3.91
N LEU A 142 9.69 7.28 -3.36
CA LEU A 142 10.44 6.13 -2.79
C LEU A 142 11.38 5.48 -3.82
N TRP A 143 10.94 5.29 -5.06
CA TRP A 143 11.82 4.76 -6.13
C TRP A 143 12.89 5.77 -6.59
N HIS A 144 12.70 7.06 -6.33
CA HIS A 144 13.73 8.07 -6.53
C HIS A 144 14.80 7.95 -5.44
N GLU A 145 14.41 7.89 -4.17
CA GLU A 145 15.32 7.68 -3.04
C GLU A 145 16.15 6.39 -3.20
N VAL A 146 15.54 5.28 -3.67
CA VAL A 146 16.27 4.03 -3.96
C VAL A 146 17.35 4.21 -5.03
N ALA A 147 17.01 4.93 -6.10
CA ALA A 147 17.83 5.07 -7.30
C ALA A 147 18.92 6.15 -7.18
N TYR A 148 18.67 7.22 -6.41
CA TYR A 148 19.52 8.41 -6.32
C TYR A 148 20.14 8.64 -4.94
N GLU A 149 19.46 8.27 -3.86
CA GLU A 149 19.87 8.61 -2.48
C GLU A 149 20.38 7.41 -1.68
N GLY A 150 20.06 6.19 -2.12
CA GLY A 150 20.57 4.95 -1.54
C GLY A 150 19.59 4.23 -0.62
N LEU A 151 18.30 4.61 -0.60
CA LEU A 151 17.27 3.87 0.13
C LEU A 151 17.27 2.39 -0.29
N ASN A 152 17.04 1.49 0.66
CA ASN A 152 17.01 0.06 0.41
C ASN A 152 15.73 -0.33 -0.36
N GLY A 153 15.86 -1.05 -1.47
CA GLY A 153 14.75 -1.46 -2.31
C GLY A 153 13.70 -2.32 -1.60
N ALA A 154 14.06 -3.07 -0.55
CA ALA A 154 13.09 -3.83 0.24
C ALA A 154 12.14 -2.93 1.05
N VAL A 155 12.62 -1.77 1.52
CA VAL A 155 11.78 -0.78 2.23
C VAL A 155 10.80 -0.15 1.25
N ALA A 156 11.29 0.38 0.13
CA ALA A 156 10.45 0.97 -0.91
C ALA A 156 9.42 -0.03 -1.48
N ALA A 157 9.80 -1.30 -1.64
CA ALA A 157 8.88 -2.35 -2.09
C ALA A 157 7.83 -2.72 -1.05
N SER A 158 8.18 -2.75 0.24
CA SER A 158 7.22 -3.02 1.33
C SER A 158 6.17 -1.92 1.43
N LEU A 159 6.58 -0.65 1.32
CA LEU A 159 5.70 0.51 1.27
C LEU A 159 4.86 0.53 -0.02
N THR A 160 5.44 0.16 -1.17
CA THR A 160 4.71 0.01 -2.44
C THR A 160 3.64 -1.09 -2.35
N ASN A 161 3.95 -2.24 -1.75
CA ASN A 161 2.98 -3.32 -1.52
C ASN A 161 1.85 -2.88 -0.58
N THR A 162 2.19 -2.08 0.44
CA THR A 162 1.19 -1.46 1.35
C THR A 162 0.26 -0.51 0.58
N ALA A 163 0.80 0.33 -0.30
CA ALA A 163 0.00 1.19 -1.17
C ALA A 163 -0.90 0.38 -2.12
N VAL A 164 -0.42 -0.73 -2.69
CA VAL A 164 -1.23 -1.65 -3.51
C VAL A 164 -2.38 -2.27 -2.71
N ALA A 165 -2.11 -2.67 -1.46
CA ALA A 165 -3.14 -3.17 -0.55
C ALA A 165 -4.20 -2.11 -0.21
N MET A 166 -3.79 -0.85 0.00
CA MET A 166 -4.71 0.29 0.20
C MET A 166 -5.59 0.56 -1.04
N VAL A 167 -5.02 0.51 -2.25
CA VAL A 167 -5.81 0.60 -3.50
C VAL A 167 -6.81 -0.55 -3.60
N ASN A 168 -6.42 -1.77 -3.23
CA ASN A 168 -7.35 -2.91 -3.23
C ASN A 168 -8.49 -2.74 -2.22
N GLN A 169 -8.18 -2.30 -0.99
CA GLN A 169 -9.20 -2.04 0.05
C GLN A 169 -10.18 -0.94 -0.35
N THR A 170 -9.69 0.17 -0.92
CA THR A 170 -10.55 1.27 -1.39
C THR A 170 -11.43 0.84 -2.56
N CYS A 171 -10.92 0.01 -3.48
CA CYS A 171 -11.75 -0.62 -4.52
C CYS A 171 -12.88 -1.47 -3.91
N ILE A 172 -12.55 -2.36 -2.96
CA ILE A 172 -13.54 -3.25 -2.32
C ILE A 172 -14.62 -2.43 -1.60
N ALA A 173 -14.24 -1.35 -0.90
CA ALA A 173 -15.20 -0.46 -0.23
C ALA A 173 -16.14 0.24 -1.24
N VAL A 174 -15.58 0.88 -2.28
CA VAL A 174 -16.39 1.57 -3.31
C VAL A 174 -17.30 0.60 -4.06
N PHE A 175 -16.82 -0.58 -4.44
CA PHE A 175 -17.64 -1.55 -5.19
C PHE A 175 -18.72 -2.22 -4.33
N ALA A 176 -18.52 -2.31 -3.01
CA ALA A 176 -19.57 -2.74 -2.08
C ALA A 176 -20.69 -1.69 -1.93
N GLU A 177 -20.36 -0.40 -2.02
CA GLU A 177 -21.34 0.71 -1.99
C GLU A 177 -22.03 0.93 -3.34
N PHE A 178 -21.36 0.63 -4.46
CA PHE A 178 -21.83 0.88 -5.83
C PHE A 178 -21.73 -0.37 -6.73
N PRO A 179 -22.55 -1.42 -6.49
CA PRO A 179 -22.52 -2.66 -7.26
C PRO A 179 -22.85 -2.44 -8.75
N GLY A 180 -22.13 -3.13 -9.64
CA GLY A 180 -22.26 -2.98 -11.10
C GLY A 180 -21.25 -2.01 -11.74
N HIS A 181 -20.45 -1.30 -10.94
CA HIS A 181 -19.39 -0.39 -11.40
C HIS A 181 -17.96 -0.92 -11.16
N GLU A 182 -17.79 -2.24 -11.18
CA GLU A 182 -16.57 -2.97 -10.76
C GLU A 182 -15.34 -2.79 -11.69
N SER A 183 -15.52 -2.19 -12.88
CA SER A 183 -14.44 -1.97 -13.85
C SER A 183 -13.98 -0.51 -13.88
N PRO A 184 -12.67 -0.21 -13.90
CA PRO A 184 -12.14 1.17 -13.98
C PRO A 184 -12.32 1.84 -15.36
N SER A 185 -13.22 1.34 -16.21
CA SER A 185 -13.66 2.10 -17.38
C SER A 185 -14.61 3.19 -16.89
N PRO A 186 -14.22 4.48 -16.87
CA PRO A 186 -15.23 5.53 -16.79
C PRO A 186 -16.17 5.30 -17.98
N GLY A 187 -17.46 5.11 -17.72
CA GLY A 187 -18.49 4.90 -18.75
C GLY A 187 -18.76 6.14 -19.61
N GLY A 188 -17.95 7.18 -19.44
CA GLY A 188 -18.00 8.46 -20.15
C GLY A 188 -16.68 8.77 -20.81
N ASP A 189 -16.76 9.59 -21.84
CA ASP A 189 -15.67 10.07 -22.67
C ASP A 189 -14.54 10.69 -21.81
N ILE A 190 -13.39 10.03 -21.74
CA ILE A 190 -12.23 10.46 -20.91
C ILE A 190 -11.77 11.87 -21.31
N GLU A 191 -11.97 12.25 -22.58
CA GLU A 191 -11.58 13.56 -23.11
C GLU A 191 -12.54 14.67 -22.62
N ARG A 192 -13.79 14.34 -22.30
CA ARG A 192 -14.71 15.24 -21.56
C ARG A 192 -14.35 15.32 -20.09
N ALA A 193 -14.02 14.18 -19.47
CA ALA A 193 -13.63 14.13 -18.06
C ALA A 193 -12.34 14.93 -17.80
N GLN A 194 -11.38 14.92 -18.72
CA GLN A 194 -10.13 15.67 -18.63
C GLN A 194 -10.29 17.19 -18.44
N GLN A 195 -11.43 17.78 -18.84
CA GLN A 195 -11.76 19.18 -18.58
C GLN A 195 -12.30 19.44 -17.16
N GLN A 196 -12.73 18.39 -16.44
CA GLN A 196 -13.22 18.46 -15.07
C GLN A 196 -12.09 18.25 -14.04
N PHE A 197 -11.01 17.55 -14.42
CA PHE A 197 -9.83 17.34 -13.58
C PHE A 197 -8.80 18.47 -13.74
N SER A 198 -8.89 19.47 -12.87
CA SER A 198 -7.90 20.56 -12.80
C SER A 198 -7.35 20.72 -11.38
N LEU A 199 -6.04 20.94 -11.27
CA LEU A 199 -5.39 21.28 -10.02
C LEU A 199 -4.98 22.75 -9.99
N ASP A 200 -5.17 23.36 -8.82
CA ASP A 200 -4.77 24.72 -8.52
C ASP A 200 -3.68 24.73 -7.45
N LEU A 201 -2.50 25.22 -7.81
CA LEU A 201 -1.43 25.49 -6.86
C LEU A 201 -1.62 26.89 -6.29
N TYR A 202 -1.72 27.00 -4.97
CA TYR A 202 -1.80 28.27 -4.25
C TYR A 202 -0.50 28.54 -3.48
N ARG A 203 -0.06 29.81 -3.45
CA ARG A 203 0.98 30.32 -2.57
C ARG A 203 0.32 31.11 -1.46
N MET A 204 0.63 30.75 -0.22
CA MET A 204 0.25 31.56 0.94
C MET A 204 1.19 32.77 1.04
N MET A 205 0.60 33.96 1.06
CA MET A 205 1.29 35.22 1.37
C MET A 205 1.05 35.57 2.84
N ASP A 206 1.97 36.30 3.48
CA ASP A 206 1.93 36.68 4.91
C ASP A 206 0.65 37.38 5.39
N ARG A 207 -0.21 37.82 4.46
CA ARG A 207 -1.52 38.45 4.73
C ARG A 207 -2.72 37.50 4.57
N GLY A 208 -2.50 36.18 4.56
CA GLY A 208 -3.55 35.16 4.68
C GLY A 208 -4.49 35.02 3.47
N ARG A 209 -4.18 35.65 2.33
CA ARG A 209 -4.89 35.39 1.06
C ARG A 209 -4.06 34.43 0.20
N PRO A 210 -4.58 33.24 -0.17
CA PRO A 210 -3.90 32.34 -1.08
C PRO A 210 -3.90 32.94 -2.50
N GLU A 211 -2.72 33.13 -3.07
CA GLU A 211 -2.54 33.54 -4.46
C GLU A 211 -2.48 32.30 -5.35
N LYS A 212 -3.32 32.22 -6.39
CA LYS A 212 -3.30 31.10 -7.35
C LYS A 212 -2.08 31.23 -8.26
N VAL A 213 -1.04 30.46 -7.97
CA VAL A 213 0.25 30.45 -8.70
C VAL A 213 0.11 29.78 -10.06
N ARG A 214 -0.63 28.66 -10.12
CA ARG A 214 -0.72 27.84 -11.32
C ARG A 214 -2.05 27.10 -11.36
N HIS A 215 -2.70 27.12 -12.51
CA HIS A 215 -3.76 26.21 -12.90
C HIS A 215 -3.16 25.18 -13.87
N THR A 216 -3.48 23.91 -13.73
CA THR A 216 -3.07 22.88 -14.70
C THR A 216 -4.13 21.80 -14.79
N CYS A 217 -4.66 21.57 -15.99
CA CYS A 217 -5.51 20.42 -16.26
C CYS A 217 -4.65 19.15 -16.15
N LEU A 218 -5.17 18.14 -15.45
CA LEU A 218 -4.46 16.89 -15.27
C LEU A 218 -4.36 16.14 -16.61
N ASP A 219 -3.23 15.47 -16.82
CA ASP A 219 -3.18 14.40 -17.81
C ASP A 219 -3.99 13.22 -17.25
N ALA A 220 -5.25 13.11 -17.67
CA ALA A 220 -6.14 12.05 -17.24
C ALA A 220 -5.62 10.66 -17.67
N LYS A 221 -4.89 10.55 -18.79
CA LYS A 221 -4.42 9.25 -19.30
C LYS A 221 -3.23 8.72 -18.46
N GLU A 222 -2.40 9.60 -17.92
CA GLU A 222 -1.42 9.27 -16.87
C GLU A 222 -2.05 9.08 -15.49
N SER A 223 -2.91 10.01 -15.07
CA SER A 223 -3.44 10.06 -13.69
C SER A 223 -4.29 8.84 -13.35
N PHE A 224 -5.08 8.36 -14.32
CA PHE A 224 -5.92 7.16 -14.21
C PHE A 224 -5.22 5.87 -14.72
N TRP A 225 -3.91 5.92 -14.97
CA TRP A 225 -3.09 4.78 -15.44
C TRP A 225 -3.62 4.12 -16.73
N VAL A 226 -4.34 4.90 -17.57
CA VAL A 226 -5.04 4.43 -18.78
C VAL A 226 -4.06 3.79 -19.77
N HIS A 227 -2.84 4.31 -19.87
CA HIS A 227 -1.76 3.70 -20.66
C HIS A 227 -1.44 2.28 -20.18
N THR A 228 -1.22 2.10 -18.87
CA THR A 228 -0.87 0.82 -18.25
C THR A 228 -2.01 -0.20 -18.34
N TYR A 229 -3.27 0.25 -18.15
CA TYR A 229 -4.45 -0.58 -18.39
C TYR A 229 -4.55 -1.05 -19.85
N ASN A 230 -4.35 -0.13 -20.81
CA ASN A 230 -4.38 -0.47 -22.23
C ASN A 230 -3.22 -1.38 -22.66
N ASP A 231 -2.05 -1.24 -22.04
CA ASP A 231 -0.89 -2.12 -22.28
C ASP A 231 -1.14 -3.54 -21.73
N LEU A 232 -1.77 -3.64 -20.55
CA LEU A 232 -2.19 -4.92 -19.98
C LEU A 232 -3.29 -5.60 -20.83
N LEU A 233 -4.31 -4.84 -21.27
CA LEU A 233 -5.33 -5.36 -22.20
C LEU A 233 -4.71 -5.83 -23.52
N ALA A 234 -3.78 -5.06 -24.09
CA ALA A 234 -3.10 -5.42 -25.33
C ALA A 234 -2.25 -6.69 -25.15
N PHE A 235 -1.58 -6.86 -24.00
CA PHE A 235 -0.88 -8.08 -23.65
C PHE A 235 -1.84 -9.28 -23.55
N ILE A 236 -2.89 -9.20 -22.75
CA ILE A 236 -3.86 -10.30 -22.53
C ILE A 236 -4.51 -10.71 -23.86
N ALA A 237 -5.04 -9.75 -24.62
CA ALA A 237 -5.70 -10.03 -25.90
C ALA A 237 -4.77 -10.66 -26.95
N GLU A 238 -3.46 -10.45 -26.83
CA GLU A 238 -2.45 -11.08 -27.67
C GLU A 238 -2.09 -12.49 -27.17
N PHE A 239 -1.94 -12.67 -25.86
CA PHE A 239 -1.63 -13.95 -25.23
C PHE A 239 -2.74 -14.99 -25.45
N GLN A 240 -4.01 -14.56 -25.38
CA GLN A 240 -5.19 -15.39 -25.63
C GLN A 240 -5.26 -15.91 -27.08
N LYS A 241 -4.88 -15.10 -28.08
CA LYS A 241 -4.90 -15.49 -29.50
C LYS A 241 -3.92 -16.61 -29.83
N ASN A 242 -2.79 -16.65 -29.15
CA ASN A 242 -1.64 -17.48 -29.53
C ASN A 242 -1.06 -18.27 -28.34
N ARG A 243 -1.92 -18.59 -27.36
CA ARG A 243 -1.70 -19.45 -26.18
C ARG A 243 -0.29 -19.37 -25.61
N GLY A 244 0.10 -18.18 -25.15
CA GLY A 244 1.34 -17.97 -24.42
C GLY A 244 2.53 -17.43 -25.21
N LYS A 245 2.35 -17.02 -26.48
CA LYS A 245 3.42 -16.40 -27.29
C LYS A 245 2.91 -15.15 -28.01
N PRO A 246 3.64 -14.01 -28.02
CA PRO A 246 3.29 -12.88 -28.88
C PRO A 246 3.18 -13.28 -30.36
N THR A 247 2.30 -12.67 -31.15
CA THR A 247 2.30 -12.90 -32.60
C THR A 247 3.56 -12.30 -33.22
N LYS A 248 3.88 -12.71 -34.46
CA LYS A 248 5.02 -12.16 -35.21
C LYS A 248 4.98 -10.63 -35.34
N ALA A 249 3.80 -10.02 -35.42
CA ALA A 249 3.63 -8.58 -35.53
C ALA A 249 3.98 -7.86 -34.22
N MET A 250 3.40 -8.29 -33.09
CA MET A 250 3.76 -7.79 -31.76
C MET A 250 5.23 -8.05 -31.47
N GLN A 251 5.76 -9.23 -31.79
CA GLN A 251 7.17 -9.57 -31.61
C GLN A 251 8.09 -8.64 -32.40
N ALA A 252 7.72 -8.21 -33.61
CA ALA A 252 8.47 -7.24 -34.39
C ALA A 252 8.49 -5.84 -33.74
N GLN A 253 7.36 -5.38 -33.18
CA GLN A 253 7.28 -4.12 -32.42
C GLN A 253 8.11 -4.18 -31.12
N LEU A 254 7.90 -5.22 -30.31
CA LEU A 254 8.63 -5.44 -29.05
C LEU A 254 10.15 -5.54 -29.24
N ASN A 255 10.59 -6.04 -30.39
CA ASN A 255 11.99 -6.15 -30.78
C ASN A 255 12.68 -4.78 -31.06
N GLN A 256 11.92 -3.68 -31.16
CA GLN A 256 12.42 -2.31 -31.37
C GLN A 256 12.76 -1.59 -30.05
N TRP A 257 12.42 -2.17 -28.89
CA TRP A 257 12.69 -1.54 -27.60
C TRP A 257 14.19 -1.36 -27.37
N ASN A 258 14.61 -0.10 -27.18
CA ASN A 258 16.00 0.28 -26.99
C ASN A 258 16.26 0.77 -25.55
N LEU A 259 17.15 0.10 -24.82
CA LEU A 259 17.55 0.48 -23.47
C LEU A 259 18.35 1.81 -23.42
N THR A 260 19.02 2.19 -24.51
CA THR A 260 19.89 3.37 -24.57
C THR A 260 19.21 4.62 -25.15
N LEU A 261 17.88 4.63 -25.26
CA LEU A 261 17.13 5.80 -25.69
C LEU A 261 17.35 6.98 -24.72
N ASP A 262 17.76 8.13 -25.24
CA ASP A 262 17.90 9.37 -24.46
C ASP A 262 16.50 9.95 -24.16
N LEU A 263 15.97 9.63 -22.99
CA LEU A 263 14.66 10.10 -22.54
C LEU A 263 14.58 11.63 -22.40
N GLN A 264 15.70 12.34 -22.24
CA GLN A 264 15.69 13.81 -22.17
C GLN A 264 15.36 14.44 -23.52
N ARG A 265 15.85 13.82 -24.61
CA ARG A 265 15.63 14.28 -25.99
C ARG A 265 14.35 13.71 -26.63
N ALA A 266 13.88 12.55 -26.15
CA ALA A 266 12.65 11.94 -26.61
C ALA A 266 11.43 12.84 -26.33
N THR A 267 10.48 12.86 -27.26
CA THR A 267 9.14 13.46 -27.09
C THR A 267 8.30 12.67 -26.09
N ASN A 268 7.19 13.24 -25.61
CA ASN A 268 6.28 12.53 -24.69
C ASN A 268 5.71 11.26 -25.33
N ASP A 269 5.33 11.29 -26.61
CA ASP A 269 4.81 10.12 -27.33
C ASP A 269 5.88 9.02 -27.46
N GLU A 270 7.14 9.39 -27.75
CA GLU A 270 8.26 8.43 -27.78
C GLU A 270 8.53 7.82 -26.41
N ARG A 271 8.45 8.60 -25.32
CA ARG A 271 8.59 8.11 -23.93
C ARG A 271 7.46 7.13 -23.58
N ILE A 272 6.20 7.48 -23.88
CA ILE A 272 5.03 6.63 -23.64
C ILE A 272 5.13 5.33 -24.45
N GLN A 273 5.52 5.41 -25.73
CA GLN A 273 5.74 4.23 -26.57
C GLN A 273 6.90 3.36 -26.06
N TRP A 274 8.00 3.96 -25.61
CA TRP A 274 9.13 3.24 -25.02
C TRP A 274 8.72 2.51 -23.73
N ARG A 275 7.91 3.15 -22.87
CA ARG A 275 7.31 2.54 -21.68
C ARG A 275 6.39 1.37 -22.02
N ARG A 276 5.53 1.53 -23.02
CA ARG A 276 4.62 0.47 -23.51
C ARG A 276 5.38 -0.77 -23.95
N LEU A 277 6.44 -0.58 -24.74
CA LEU A 277 7.28 -1.69 -25.20
C LEU A 277 8.05 -2.37 -24.05
N TYR A 278 8.50 -1.62 -23.03
CA TYR A 278 9.03 -2.20 -21.79
C TYR A 278 7.96 -3.05 -21.07
N THR A 279 6.78 -2.46 -20.82
CA THR A 279 5.69 -3.06 -20.04
C THR A 279 5.25 -4.39 -20.64
N ILE A 280 4.98 -4.43 -21.95
CA ILE A 280 4.54 -5.67 -22.63
C ILE A 280 5.67 -6.72 -22.70
N ASN A 281 6.95 -6.32 -22.84
CA ASN A 281 8.09 -7.25 -22.76
C ASN A 281 8.24 -7.85 -21.35
N GLY A 282 8.01 -7.04 -20.31
CA GLY A 282 7.95 -7.47 -18.91
C GLY A 282 6.83 -8.49 -18.69
N LEU A 283 5.58 -8.11 -19.00
CA LEU A 283 4.40 -8.98 -18.90
C LEU A 283 4.52 -10.29 -19.70
N THR A 284 5.26 -10.30 -20.82
CA THR A 284 5.54 -11.52 -21.61
C THR A 284 6.60 -12.42 -20.97
N THR A 285 7.48 -11.87 -20.13
CA THR A 285 8.55 -12.61 -19.43
C THR A 285 8.12 -13.08 -18.03
N LEU A 286 7.12 -12.41 -17.44
CA LEU A 286 6.47 -12.70 -16.16
C LEU A 286 5.68 -14.03 -16.03
N PRO A 287 5.03 -14.62 -17.06
CA PRO A 287 4.02 -15.66 -16.85
C PRO A 287 4.58 -16.96 -16.31
N MET A 288 3.88 -17.56 -15.35
CA MET A 288 4.31 -18.81 -14.72
C MET A 288 4.16 -19.98 -15.70
N ASN A 289 5.25 -20.73 -15.92
CA ASN A 289 5.27 -21.91 -16.77
C ASN A 289 5.21 -23.19 -15.93
N THR A 290 4.44 -24.18 -16.39
CA THR A 290 4.42 -25.54 -15.80
C THR A 290 5.77 -26.23 -15.95
N MET A 291 6.19 -27.04 -14.98
CA MET A 291 7.38 -27.87 -15.17
C MET A 291 7.13 -28.98 -16.21
N LYS A 292 8.21 -29.51 -16.78
CA LYS A 292 8.14 -30.52 -17.84
C LYS A 292 7.58 -31.84 -17.31
N GLY A 293 6.29 -32.08 -17.54
CA GLY A 293 5.57 -33.30 -17.12
C GLY A 293 4.21 -32.99 -16.49
N GLU A 294 4.05 -31.78 -15.96
CA GLU A 294 2.80 -31.29 -15.37
C GLU A 294 1.78 -30.88 -16.43
N ARG A 295 0.49 -31.10 -16.15
CA ARG A 295 -0.63 -30.72 -17.01
C ARG A 295 -1.65 -29.91 -16.21
N HIS A 296 -1.32 -28.64 -15.99
CA HIS A 296 -2.18 -27.72 -15.23
C HIS A 296 -3.11 -26.94 -16.17
N VAL A 297 -4.36 -26.74 -15.76
CA VAL A 297 -5.30 -25.84 -16.45
C VAL A 297 -5.08 -24.43 -15.92
N LEU A 298 -4.08 -23.73 -16.47
CA LEU A 298 -3.59 -22.42 -16.00
C LEU A 298 -4.69 -21.35 -15.84
N GLU A 299 -5.83 -21.49 -16.53
CA GLU A 299 -7.04 -20.66 -16.39
C GLU A 299 -7.65 -20.65 -14.98
N ASN A 300 -7.45 -21.74 -14.21
CA ASN A 300 -8.12 -22.01 -12.93
C ASN A 300 -7.13 -22.37 -11.81
N VAL A 301 -5.83 -22.09 -11.98
CA VAL A 301 -4.83 -22.39 -10.96
C VAL A 301 -4.83 -21.30 -9.89
N ASP A 302 -5.00 -21.71 -8.65
CA ASP A 302 -4.75 -20.87 -7.48
C ASP A 302 -3.24 -20.78 -7.21
N TRP A 303 -2.67 -19.60 -7.51
CA TRP A 303 -1.27 -19.24 -7.33
C TRP A 303 -1.00 -18.47 -6.03
N SER A 304 -2.01 -18.35 -5.15
CA SER A 304 -1.88 -17.65 -3.87
C SER A 304 -0.84 -18.31 -2.96
N SER A 305 -0.40 -17.58 -1.93
CA SER A 305 0.47 -18.11 -0.87
C SER A 305 -0.10 -19.34 -0.17
N SER A 306 -1.43 -19.41 -0.03
CA SER A 306 -2.13 -20.53 0.60
C SER A 306 -2.62 -21.61 -0.37
N GLY A 307 -2.50 -21.39 -1.68
CA GLY A 307 -3.01 -22.28 -2.72
C GLY A 307 -2.24 -23.60 -2.83
N PRO A 308 -2.81 -24.64 -3.44
CA PRO A 308 -2.17 -25.97 -3.54
C PRO A 308 -0.85 -25.98 -4.32
N TRP A 309 -0.52 -24.92 -5.06
CA TRP A 309 0.65 -24.82 -5.95
C TRP A 309 1.73 -23.85 -5.45
N HIS A 310 1.67 -23.39 -4.19
CA HIS A 310 2.64 -22.47 -3.58
C HIS A 310 4.11 -22.99 -3.65
N HIS A 311 4.33 -24.30 -3.71
CA HIS A 311 5.66 -24.91 -3.86
C HIS A 311 6.26 -24.73 -5.27
N HIS A 312 5.48 -24.23 -6.24
CA HIS A 312 5.96 -23.75 -7.54
C HIS A 312 6.20 -22.23 -7.58
N ARG A 313 6.28 -21.54 -6.43
CA ARG A 313 6.63 -20.10 -6.36
C ARG A 313 8.04 -19.87 -6.93
N ARG A 314 8.12 -19.28 -8.13
CA ARG A 314 9.38 -18.97 -8.85
C ARG A 314 9.66 -17.46 -9.02
N LEU A 315 8.81 -16.60 -8.45
CA LEU A 315 8.93 -15.14 -8.55
C LEU A 315 8.64 -14.49 -7.19
N PHE A 316 9.66 -14.40 -6.34
CA PHE A 316 9.51 -13.82 -5.01
C PHE A 316 9.06 -12.36 -5.05
N GLY A 317 8.23 -11.97 -4.08
CA GLY A 317 7.66 -10.63 -3.94
C GLY A 317 6.50 -10.28 -4.89
N LEU A 318 6.44 -10.86 -6.10
CA LEU A 318 5.40 -10.57 -7.11
C LEU A 318 4.61 -11.82 -7.56
N ASN A 319 4.64 -12.91 -6.81
CA ASN A 319 4.05 -14.18 -7.22
C ASN A 319 2.53 -14.11 -7.43
N GLU A 320 1.81 -13.43 -6.54
CA GLU A 320 0.35 -13.37 -6.57
C GLU A 320 -0.11 -12.57 -7.80
N PHE A 321 0.45 -11.37 -7.98
CA PHE A 321 0.31 -10.58 -9.21
C PHE A 321 0.62 -11.38 -10.49
N ALA A 322 1.75 -12.12 -10.52
CA ALA A 322 2.10 -12.94 -11.68
C ALA A 322 1.10 -14.09 -11.91
N GLY A 323 0.56 -14.65 -10.84
CA GLY A 323 -0.54 -15.61 -10.86
C GLY A 323 -1.80 -15.01 -11.47
N ASP A 324 -2.27 -13.88 -10.96
CA ASP A 324 -3.49 -13.19 -11.42
C ASP A 324 -3.39 -12.82 -12.91
N ILE A 325 -2.28 -12.19 -13.32
CA ILE A 325 -2.05 -11.84 -14.72
C ILE A 325 -1.95 -13.10 -15.60
N THR A 326 -1.35 -14.20 -15.12
CA THR A 326 -1.32 -15.48 -15.85
C THR A 326 -2.72 -16.06 -16.01
N SER A 327 -3.51 -16.11 -14.93
CA SER A 327 -4.88 -16.62 -14.94
C SER A 327 -5.80 -15.82 -15.87
N LEU A 328 -5.66 -14.48 -15.90
CA LEU A 328 -6.34 -13.59 -16.86
C LEU A 328 -5.89 -13.83 -18.31
N ALA A 329 -4.58 -13.92 -18.54
CA ALA A 329 -3.99 -14.11 -19.87
C ALA A 329 -4.28 -15.48 -20.49
N MET A 330 -4.59 -16.49 -19.67
CA MET A 330 -4.94 -17.84 -20.11
C MET A 330 -6.43 -18.03 -20.40
N GLN A 331 -7.32 -17.15 -19.92
CA GLN A 331 -8.76 -17.23 -20.19
C GLN A 331 -9.06 -17.36 -21.69
N LYS A 332 -10.17 -18.02 -22.04
CA LYS A 332 -10.63 -18.11 -23.43
C LYS A 332 -10.85 -16.72 -24.03
N GLN A 333 -10.52 -16.56 -25.31
CA GLN A 333 -10.67 -15.29 -26.05
C GLN A 333 -12.12 -14.74 -26.08
N THR A 334 -13.12 -15.58 -25.81
CA THR A 334 -14.54 -15.21 -25.71
C THR A 334 -14.94 -14.64 -24.34
N THR A 335 -14.04 -14.66 -23.35
CA THR A 335 -14.30 -14.18 -22.00
C THR A 335 -14.12 -12.66 -21.95
N ASP A 336 -15.07 -11.93 -21.38
CA ASP A 336 -14.82 -10.52 -21.07
C ASP A 336 -13.79 -10.42 -19.93
N ILE A 337 -12.64 -9.85 -20.28
CA ILE A 337 -11.52 -9.59 -19.38
C ILE A 337 -11.60 -8.21 -18.74
N LYS A 338 -12.34 -7.25 -19.32
CA LYS A 338 -12.32 -5.85 -18.88
C LYS A 338 -12.88 -5.71 -17.46
N GLY A 339 -13.99 -6.39 -17.17
CA GLY A 339 -14.56 -6.47 -15.83
C GLY A 339 -13.74 -7.29 -14.82
N LYS A 340 -12.73 -8.06 -15.27
CA LYS A 340 -11.85 -8.84 -14.37
C LYS A 340 -10.56 -8.11 -13.98
N ILE A 341 -10.18 -7.05 -14.71
CA ILE A 341 -8.99 -6.26 -14.39
C ILE A 341 -9.37 -5.19 -13.35
N LEU A 342 -9.27 -5.58 -12.08
CA LEU A 342 -9.46 -4.67 -10.94
C LEU A 342 -8.37 -3.58 -10.88
N PRO A 343 -8.64 -2.39 -10.32
CA PRO A 343 -7.70 -1.26 -10.35
C PRO A 343 -6.37 -1.54 -9.65
N HIS A 344 -6.34 -2.35 -8.59
CA HIS A 344 -5.10 -2.69 -7.89
C HIS A 344 -4.10 -3.45 -8.77
N HIS A 345 -4.55 -4.28 -9.73
CA HIS A 345 -3.65 -4.91 -10.70
C HIS A 345 -2.98 -3.86 -11.59
N VAL A 346 -3.74 -2.85 -12.02
CA VAL A 346 -3.24 -1.75 -12.85
C VAL A 346 -2.26 -0.90 -12.06
N PHE A 347 -2.58 -0.59 -10.79
CA PHE A 347 -1.69 0.17 -9.90
C PHE A 347 -0.39 -0.57 -9.59
N GLN A 348 -0.44 -1.87 -9.30
CA GLN A 348 0.76 -2.67 -9.05
C GLN A 348 1.64 -2.73 -10.31
N LEU A 349 1.05 -2.94 -11.50
CA LEU A 349 1.78 -2.85 -12.76
C LEU A 349 2.36 -1.46 -12.99
N GLN A 350 1.61 -0.40 -12.67
CA GLN A 350 2.09 0.98 -12.75
C GLN A 350 3.29 1.20 -11.84
N CYS A 351 3.29 0.65 -10.62
CA CYS A 351 4.42 0.73 -9.70
C CYS A 351 5.65 -0.06 -10.19
N ILE A 352 5.47 -1.24 -10.81
CA ILE A 352 6.57 -1.97 -11.48
C ILE A 352 7.20 -1.06 -12.54
N VAL A 353 6.36 -0.50 -13.42
CA VAL A 353 6.79 0.32 -14.55
C VAL A 353 7.43 1.64 -14.11
N ASP A 354 6.83 2.32 -13.13
CA ASP A 354 7.35 3.56 -12.56
C ASP A 354 8.70 3.32 -11.89
N SER A 355 8.87 2.24 -11.10
CA SER A 355 10.16 1.94 -10.46
C SER A 355 11.32 1.87 -11.47
N PHE A 356 11.08 1.26 -12.65
CA PHE A 356 12.04 1.22 -13.74
C PHE A 356 12.23 2.60 -14.41
N MET A 357 11.14 3.35 -14.67
CA MET A 357 11.22 4.70 -15.25
C MET A 357 12.02 5.67 -14.37
N VAL A 358 11.81 5.64 -13.05
CA VAL A 358 12.54 6.49 -12.11
C VAL A 358 14.03 6.13 -12.08
N SER A 359 14.38 4.83 -12.17
CA SER A 359 15.78 4.39 -12.35
C SER A 359 16.43 4.86 -13.66
N ARG A 360 15.62 5.36 -14.61
CA ARG A 360 16.03 5.95 -15.89
C ARG A 360 15.88 7.48 -15.93
N GLY A 361 15.59 8.09 -14.79
CA GLY A 361 15.44 9.53 -14.61
C GLY A 361 14.12 10.10 -15.11
N TRP A 362 13.06 9.31 -15.23
CA TRP A 362 11.73 9.80 -15.63
C TRP A 362 10.68 9.55 -14.54
N THR A 363 10.09 10.63 -14.03
CA THR A 363 8.94 10.65 -13.10
C THR A 363 7.72 11.33 -13.75
N VAL A 364 6.53 11.15 -13.19
CA VAL A 364 5.30 11.82 -13.63
C VAL A 364 4.63 12.46 -12.41
N LYS A 365 4.68 13.79 -12.32
CA LYS A 365 4.17 14.55 -11.17
C LYS A 365 2.82 15.22 -11.50
N PRO A 366 1.81 15.19 -10.61
CA PRO A 366 0.47 15.72 -10.90
C PRO A 366 0.45 17.16 -11.45
N PHE A 367 1.26 18.07 -10.89
CA PHE A 367 1.32 19.47 -11.33
C PHE A 367 2.30 19.77 -12.50
N TRP A 368 3.21 18.84 -12.82
CA TRP A 368 4.33 19.09 -13.75
C TRP A 368 4.33 18.16 -14.97
N GLY A 369 3.50 17.11 -14.97
CA GLY A 369 3.48 16.09 -16.03
C GLY A 369 4.77 15.28 -16.03
N HIS A 370 5.29 14.98 -17.23
CA HIS A 370 6.54 14.24 -17.40
C HIS A 370 7.74 15.08 -16.96
N VAL A 371 8.41 14.66 -15.89
CA VAL A 371 9.66 15.26 -15.41
C VAL A 371 10.81 14.30 -15.76
N VAL A 372 11.83 14.81 -16.46
CA VAL A 372 12.97 13.99 -16.90
C VAL A 372 14.30 14.62 -16.48
N ALA A 373 15.14 13.82 -15.82
CA ALA A 373 16.46 14.14 -15.30
C ALA A 373 17.52 13.21 -15.91
N ALA A 374 18.76 13.30 -15.45
CA ALA A 374 19.80 12.33 -15.84
C ALA A 374 19.64 11.03 -15.05
N PRO A 375 19.79 9.85 -15.67
CA PRO A 375 19.80 8.59 -14.93
C PRO A 375 20.99 8.53 -13.95
N PRO A 376 20.84 7.86 -12.79
CA PRO A 376 21.89 7.73 -11.80
C PRO A 376 23.08 6.93 -12.35
N ARG A 377 24.31 7.41 -12.12
CA ARG A 377 25.52 6.86 -12.75
C ARG A 377 25.93 5.46 -12.25
N HIS A 378 25.53 5.10 -11.02
CA HIS A 378 26.01 3.91 -10.33
C HIS A 378 24.89 3.03 -9.78
N PHE A 379 23.63 3.36 -10.06
CA PHE A 379 22.51 2.52 -9.64
C PHE A 379 22.50 1.20 -10.42
N ARG A 380 22.31 0.10 -9.70
CA ARG A 380 21.99 -1.21 -10.26
C ARG A 380 20.74 -1.73 -9.58
N THR A 381 19.79 -2.16 -10.40
CA THR A 381 18.51 -2.74 -9.99
C THR A 381 18.66 -3.85 -8.94
N ARG A 382 19.72 -4.66 -9.06
CA ARG A 382 20.02 -5.79 -8.19
C ARG A 382 20.93 -5.48 -6.99
N ARG A 383 21.36 -4.23 -6.79
CA ARG A 383 22.32 -3.80 -5.73
C ARG A 383 22.07 -4.48 -4.39
N ASP A 384 20.87 -4.31 -3.84
CA ASP A 384 20.56 -4.78 -2.48
C ASP A 384 20.43 -6.31 -2.41
N VAL A 385 19.97 -6.94 -3.50
CA VAL A 385 19.87 -8.41 -3.62
C VAL A 385 21.26 -9.04 -3.73
N ASP A 386 22.12 -8.51 -4.60
CA ASP A 386 23.46 -9.06 -4.82
C ASP A 386 24.37 -8.77 -3.61
N PHE A 387 24.14 -7.67 -2.87
CA PHE A 387 24.74 -7.42 -1.56
C PHE A 387 24.28 -8.46 -0.52
N PHE A 388 22.98 -8.67 -0.35
CA PHE A 388 22.40 -9.65 0.58
C PHE A 388 22.92 -11.08 0.32
N LEU A 389 22.99 -11.47 -0.96
CA LEU A 389 23.50 -12.78 -1.37
C LEU A 389 25.03 -12.89 -1.32
N GLY A 390 25.76 -11.77 -1.24
CA GLY A 390 27.23 -11.73 -1.28
C GLY A 390 27.84 -11.88 -2.67
N ARG A 391 27.05 -11.75 -3.75
CA ARG A 391 27.50 -11.90 -5.15
C ARG A 391 28.49 -10.81 -5.58
N GLU A 392 28.47 -9.64 -4.95
CA GLU A 392 29.40 -8.54 -5.26
C GLU A 392 30.75 -8.62 -4.53
N VAL A 393 30.86 -9.47 -3.50
CA VAL A 393 32.06 -9.57 -2.68
C VAL A 393 33.10 -10.47 -3.36
N LYS A 394 34.04 -9.84 -4.09
CA LYS A 394 35.35 -10.46 -4.32
C LYS A 394 35.98 -10.74 -2.95
N ARG A 395 36.25 -12.03 -2.68
CA ARG A 395 37.05 -12.57 -1.55
C ARG A 395 37.62 -11.51 -0.60
N PHE A 396 37.03 -11.39 0.59
CA PHE A 396 37.55 -10.63 1.74
C PHE A 396 38.14 -9.25 1.39
N PRO A 397 37.36 -8.16 1.53
CA PRO A 397 37.94 -6.85 1.76
C PRO A 397 38.96 -6.95 2.91
N SER A 398 40.20 -6.51 2.67
CA SER A 398 41.31 -6.67 3.61
C SER A 398 41.20 -5.82 4.88
N ASP A 399 40.08 -5.14 5.09
CA ASP A 399 39.73 -4.35 6.28
C ASP A 399 38.78 -5.09 7.25
N GLY A 400 38.19 -6.22 6.85
CA GLY A 400 37.25 -7.00 7.66
C GLY A 400 35.92 -6.30 7.95
N SER A 401 35.56 -5.24 7.21
CA SER A 401 34.39 -4.38 7.51
C SER A 401 33.04 -4.96 7.04
N HIS A 402 33.05 -5.92 6.13
CA HIS A 402 31.85 -6.55 5.56
C HIS A 402 31.85 -8.06 5.81
N GLY A 403 30.78 -8.55 6.42
CA GLY A 403 30.56 -9.97 6.67
C GLY A 403 30.23 -10.77 5.40
N PRO A 404 30.25 -12.10 5.47
CA PRO A 404 29.80 -12.96 4.38
C PRO A 404 28.33 -12.71 4.04
N GLY A 405 27.98 -12.77 2.75
CA GLY A 405 26.57 -12.77 2.33
C GLY A 405 25.80 -13.99 2.87
N VAL A 406 24.47 -13.96 2.77
CA VAL A 406 23.61 -14.99 3.37
C VAL A 406 23.94 -16.40 2.86
N LEU A 407 24.30 -16.56 1.58
CA LEU A 407 24.63 -17.85 0.99
C LEU A 407 25.85 -18.49 1.66
N GLN A 408 26.93 -17.72 1.80
CA GLN A 408 28.15 -18.17 2.49
C GLN A 408 27.90 -18.40 4.00
N SER A 409 26.99 -17.64 4.61
CA SER A 409 26.59 -17.85 6.00
C SER A 409 25.86 -19.20 6.17
N ILE A 410 25.01 -19.57 5.22
CA ILE A 410 24.36 -20.89 5.15
C ILE A 410 25.40 -21.99 4.88
N ASP A 411 26.32 -21.82 3.91
CA ASP A 411 27.39 -22.79 3.63
C ASP A 411 28.22 -23.13 4.88
N ILE A 412 28.56 -22.11 5.68
CA ILE A 412 29.30 -22.28 6.93
C ILE A 412 28.43 -23.04 7.95
N LEU A 413 27.16 -22.67 8.11
CA LEU A 413 26.27 -23.29 9.07
C LEU A 413 26.00 -24.77 8.75
N GLU A 414 25.75 -25.11 7.48
CA GLU A 414 25.60 -26.50 7.02
C GLU A 414 26.81 -27.37 7.41
N GLN A 415 28.04 -26.86 7.24
CA GLN A 415 29.27 -27.56 7.65
C GLN A 415 29.34 -27.81 9.17
N TRP A 416 28.86 -26.86 9.99
CA TRP A 416 28.79 -27.04 11.45
C TRP A 416 27.71 -28.05 11.86
N LEU A 417 26.53 -28.02 11.23
CA LEU A 417 25.44 -28.95 11.52
C LEU A 417 25.80 -30.39 11.12
N GLU A 418 26.43 -30.59 9.96
CA GLU A 418 26.93 -31.89 9.52
C GLU A 418 28.01 -32.42 10.48
N LYS A 419 28.95 -31.57 10.91
CA LYS A 419 29.96 -31.94 11.89
C LYS A 419 29.36 -32.35 13.24
N ASP A 420 28.39 -31.59 13.76
CA ASP A 420 27.68 -31.93 15.01
C ASP A 420 26.94 -33.27 14.88
N ALA A 421 26.31 -33.53 13.73
CA ALA A 421 25.65 -34.80 13.45
C ALA A 421 26.62 -35.99 13.45
N GLN A 422 27.82 -35.82 12.87
CA GLN A 422 28.88 -36.84 12.87
C GLN A 422 29.43 -37.11 14.28
N GLU A 423 29.77 -36.06 15.04
CA GLU A 423 30.31 -36.17 16.40
C GLU A 423 29.29 -36.79 17.37
N GLN A 424 28.00 -36.49 17.22
CA GLN A 424 26.90 -37.06 18.04
C GLN A 424 26.36 -38.42 17.55
N ARG A 425 27.05 -39.12 16.63
CA ARG A 425 26.64 -40.44 16.09
C ARG A 425 25.25 -40.45 15.40
N GLY A 426 24.95 -39.45 14.57
CA GLY A 426 23.69 -39.39 13.81
C GLY A 426 22.49 -38.92 14.65
N SER A 427 22.73 -37.97 15.56
CA SER A 427 21.68 -37.32 16.35
C SER A 427 20.71 -36.57 15.44
N ASN A 428 19.41 -36.88 15.52
CA ASN A 428 18.33 -36.19 14.79
C ASN A 428 18.03 -34.77 15.33
N LYS A 429 18.99 -34.10 15.99
CA LYS A 429 18.84 -32.76 16.59
C LYS A 429 18.40 -31.72 15.55
N HIS A 430 19.03 -31.75 14.37
CA HIS A 430 18.85 -30.74 13.31
C HIS A 430 18.04 -31.24 12.10
N SER A 431 17.27 -32.32 12.25
CA SER A 431 16.65 -33.05 11.13
C SER A 431 15.56 -32.28 10.36
N ILE A 432 15.20 -31.08 10.81
CA ILE A 432 14.23 -30.17 10.16
C ILE A 432 14.97 -28.96 9.60
N ALA A 433 15.84 -28.32 10.40
CA ALA A 433 16.57 -27.13 10.01
C ALA A 433 17.55 -27.36 8.85
N ALA A 434 18.27 -28.48 8.82
CA ALA A 434 19.30 -28.71 7.78
C ALA A 434 18.73 -28.88 6.36
N PRO A 435 17.70 -29.73 6.09
CA PRO A 435 17.08 -29.77 4.76
C PRO A 435 16.44 -28.45 4.34
N LEU A 436 15.89 -27.70 5.30
CA LEU A 436 15.23 -26.42 5.05
C LEU A 436 16.22 -25.30 4.71
N LEU A 437 17.42 -25.31 5.31
CA LEU A 437 18.54 -24.46 4.91
C LEU A 437 18.93 -24.71 3.45
N GLU A 438 19.12 -25.98 3.07
CA GLU A 438 19.49 -26.37 1.70
C GLU A 438 18.43 -25.95 0.68
N GLU A 439 17.14 -26.21 0.97
CA GLU A 439 16.02 -25.81 0.11
C GLU A 439 15.96 -24.28 -0.07
N ILE A 440 16.02 -23.51 1.02
CA ILE A 440 15.99 -22.05 1.01
C ILE A 440 17.21 -21.47 0.25
N LYS A 441 18.39 -22.05 0.44
CA LYS A 441 19.63 -21.68 -0.26
C LYS A 441 19.51 -21.92 -1.77
N LEU A 442 19.01 -23.09 -2.18
CA LEU A 442 18.77 -23.39 -3.61
C LEU A 442 17.77 -22.40 -4.21
N ASP A 443 16.70 -22.09 -3.49
CA ASP A 443 15.70 -21.11 -3.91
C ASP A 443 16.28 -19.70 -4.07
N PHE A 444 17.20 -19.28 -3.19
CA PHE A 444 17.87 -17.98 -3.27
C PHE A 444 18.82 -17.93 -4.49
N VAL A 445 19.55 -19.02 -4.75
CA VAL A 445 20.45 -19.14 -5.91
C VAL A 445 19.66 -19.15 -7.22
N ASP A 446 18.62 -19.96 -7.32
CA ASP A 446 17.86 -20.19 -8.54
C ASP A 446 16.83 -19.09 -8.86
N TRP A 447 16.31 -18.36 -7.87
CA TRP A 447 15.14 -17.46 -8.05
C TRP A 447 15.21 -16.11 -7.34
N LEU A 448 16.31 -15.71 -6.67
CA LEU A 448 16.46 -14.36 -6.12
C LEU A 448 17.49 -13.54 -6.92
N GLY A 449 17.03 -12.47 -7.56
CA GLY A 449 17.86 -11.59 -8.41
C GLY A 449 18.32 -12.21 -9.73
N GLU A 450 18.17 -13.52 -9.89
CA GLU A 450 18.43 -14.29 -11.11
C GLU A 450 17.32 -15.34 -11.28
N SER A 451 17.28 -16.00 -12.44
CA SER A 451 16.38 -17.13 -12.67
C SER A 451 17.16 -18.31 -13.25
N LYS A 452 16.92 -19.52 -12.75
CA LYS A 452 17.44 -20.78 -13.31
C LYS A 452 17.17 -20.92 -14.81
N TYR A 453 16.14 -20.26 -15.33
CA TYR A 453 15.73 -20.29 -16.74
C TYR A 453 16.11 -19.01 -17.52
N ILE A 454 17.12 -18.27 -17.05
CA ILE A 454 17.69 -17.07 -17.69
C ILE A 454 17.96 -17.22 -19.20
N HIS A 455 18.42 -18.40 -19.64
CA HIS A 455 18.70 -18.70 -21.05
C HIS A 455 17.55 -19.45 -21.77
N GLY A 456 16.42 -19.64 -21.10
CA GLY A 456 15.33 -20.51 -21.54
C GLY A 456 15.62 -21.99 -21.37
N LEU A 457 14.62 -22.82 -21.66
CA LEU A 457 14.71 -24.28 -21.78
C LEU A 457 14.04 -24.72 -23.09
N ASN A 458 14.18 -25.98 -23.49
CA ASN A 458 13.53 -26.52 -24.69
C ASN A 458 12.00 -26.32 -24.73
N THR A 459 11.35 -26.14 -23.57
CA THR A 459 9.92 -25.86 -23.42
C THR A 459 9.60 -24.41 -22.99
N ILE A 460 10.59 -23.63 -22.56
CA ILE A 460 10.42 -22.27 -21.99
C ILE A 460 11.25 -21.29 -22.81
N ALA A 461 10.61 -20.32 -23.45
CA ALA A 461 11.33 -19.33 -24.25
C ALA A 461 12.29 -18.49 -23.37
N PRO A 462 13.46 -18.08 -23.88
CA PRO A 462 14.33 -17.14 -23.17
C PRO A 462 13.62 -15.80 -22.96
N SER A 463 14.06 -15.07 -21.93
CA SER A 463 13.59 -13.72 -21.59
C SER A 463 13.43 -12.82 -22.82
N ARG A 464 12.34 -12.04 -22.90
CA ARG A 464 12.15 -11.09 -24.01
C ARG A 464 13.22 -10.01 -24.08
N PHE A 465 13.84 -9.74 -22.95
CA PHE A 465 14.96 -8.81 -22.80
C PHE A 465 16.32 -9.40 -23.21
N SER A 466 16.41 -10.68 -23.58
CA SER A 466 17.66 -11.41 -23.88
C SER A 466 18.59 -10.76 -24.92
N LYS A 467 18.08 -9.88 -25.79
CA LYS A 467 18.91 -9.05 -26.69
C LYS A 467 19.84 -8.08 -25.93
N HIS A 468 19.41 -7.60 -24.77
CA HIS A 468 20.11 -6.62 -23.93
C HIS A 468 20.69 -7.28 -22.67
N ASN A 469 19.89 -8.11 -21.99
CA ASN A 469 20.34 -8.95 -20.87
C ASN A 469 19.40 -10.16 -20.75
N ALA A 470 19.97 -11.37 -20.69
CA ALA A 470 19.22 -12.60 -20.47
C ALA A 470 18.45 -12.57 -19.12
N ASN A 471 19.02 -11.94 -18.09
CA ASN A 471 18.38 -11.71 -16.78
C ASN A 471 17.44 -10.49 -16.75
N GLY A 472 17.02 -9.95 -17.90
CA GLY A 472 16.37 -8.64 -17.96
C GLY A 472 15.06 -8.49 -17.16
N LEU A 473 14.43 -9.58 -16.70
CA LEU A 473 13.31 -9.50 -15.76
C LEU A 473 13.74 -8.89 -14.42
N TRP A 474 14.87 -9.35 -13.86
CA TRP A 474 15.44 -8.80 -12.62
C TRP A 474 16.29 -7.56 -12.89
N GLU A 475 17.07 -7.53 -13.99
CA GLU A 475 17.94 -6.38 -14.29
C GLU A 475 17.15 -5.10 -14.59
N TYR A 476 15.90 -5.20 -15.05
CA TYR A 476 15.05 -4.06 -15.41
C TYR A 476 13.78 -3.93 -14.58
N SER A 477 13.70 -4.53 -13.38
CA SER A 477 12.57 -4.36 -12.45
C SER A 477 13.02 -4.10 -11.01
N PRO A 478 13.19 -2.82 -10.60
CA PRO A 478 13.56 -2.46 -9.24
C PRO A 478 12.54 -2.93 -8.19
N LEU A 479 11.24 -2.79 -8.45
CA LEU A 479 10.19 -3.29 -7.55
C LEU A 479 10.27 -4.81 -7.35
N LEU A 480 10.54 -5.60 -8.40
CA LEU A 480 10.72 -7.05 -8.25
C LEU A 480 11.94 -7.39 -7.38
N CYS A 481 13.08 -6.70 -7.58
CA CYS A 481 14.26 -6.90 -6.76
C CYS A 481 14.00 -6.57 -5.27
N GLY A 482 13.35 -5.43 -5.01
CA GLY A 482 12.99 -5.02 -3.66
C GLY A 482 11.97 -5.96 -2.99
N ALA A 483 10.88 -6.31 -3.69
CA ALA A 483 9.84 -7.17 -3.15
C ALA A 483 10.35 -8.60 -2.91
N GLY A 484 11.18 -9.13 -3.82
CA GLY A 484 11.85 -10.42 -3.63
C GLY A 484 12.81 -10.41 -2.45
N LEU A 485 13.58 -9.33 -2.26
CA LEU A 485 14.45 -9.17 -1.09
C LEU A 485 13.64 -9.10 0.21
N ALA A 486 12.54 -8.35 0.25
CA ALA A 486 11.66 -8.27 1.42
C ALA A 486 11.14 -9.65 1.85
N GLU A 487 10.60 -10.45 0.93
CA GLU A 487 10.13 -11.81 1.21
C GLU A 487 11.28 -12.72 1.72
N LYS A 488 12.49 -12.57 1.18
CA LYS A 488 13.64 -13.39 1.59
C LYS A 488 14.29 -12.96 2.91
N LEU A 489 14.23 -11.68 3.27
CA LEU A 489 14.60 -11.19 4.61
C LEU A 489 13.69 -11.79 5.69
N ILE A 490 12.38 -11.87 5.42
CA ILE A 490 11.42 -12.54 6.31
C ILE A 490 11.76 -14.02 6.47
N LEU A 491 11.95 -14.74 5.36
CA LEU A 491 12.26 -16.18 5.40
C LEU A 491 13.56 -16.48 6.16
N ILE A 492 14.65 -15.74 5.91
CA ILE A 492 15.91 -15.98 6.62
C ILE A 492 15.83 -15.58 8.10
N GLN A 493 15.07 -14.52 8.45
CA GLN A 493 14.87 -14.15 9.84
C GLN A 493 14.06 -15.21 10.60
N ARG A 494 12.98 -15.76 10.00
CA ARG A 494 12.22 -16.88 10.59
C ARG A 494 13.06 -18.15 10.74
N LEU A 495 13.86 -18.49 9.74
CA LEU A 495 14.80 -19.62 9.81
C LEU A 495 15.84 -19.42 10.92
N SER A 496 16.37 -18.21 11.07
CA SER A 496 17.32 -17.86 12.13
C SER A 496 16.70 -17.93 13.53
N MET A 497 15.45 -17.50 13.67
CA MET A 497 14.64 -17.65 14.90
C MET A 497 14.38 -19.13 15.22
N LEU A 498 13.98 -19.93 14.22
CA LEU A 498 13.82 -21.39 14.36
C LEU A 498 15.11 -22.04 14.88
N MET A 499 16.23 -21.80 14.22
CA MET A 499 17.51 -22.41 14.61
C MET A 499 17.93 -21.97 16.01
N SER A 500 17.71 -20.69 16.38
CA SER A 500 18.00 -20.19 17.73
C SER A 500 17.09 -20.77 18.82
N ASP A 501 15.93 -21.33 18.45
CA ASP A 501 14.99 -22.01 19.34
C ASP A 501 15.35 -23.51 19.52
N GLU A 502 15.80 -24.17 18.45
CA GLU A 502 16.27 -25.58 18.48
C GLU A 502 17.68 -25.72 19.07
N MET A 503 18.53 -24.71 18.90
CA MET A 503 19.91 -24.67 19.41
C MET A 503 19.99 -23.91 20.75
N PRO A 504 20.44 -24.54 21.85
CA PRO A 504 20.70 -23.80 23.09
C PRO A 504 21.88 -22.82 22.96
N GLU A 505 22.81 -23.05 22.03
CA GLU A 505 24.11 -22.38 21.95
C GLU A 505 24.03 -20.84 21.81
N PRO A 506 23.18 -20.24 20.95
CA PRO A 506 23.00 -18.79 20.88
C PRO A 506 22.51 -18.17 22.20
N THR A 507 21.58 -18.83 22.89
CA THR A 507 21.08 -18.38 24.19
C THR A 507 22.17 -18.47 25.26
N LEU A 508 22.92 -19.59 25.31
CA LEU A 508 24.05 -19.77 26.23
C LEU A 508 25.12 -18.68 26.05
N ILE A 509 25.49 -18.37 24.80
CA ILE A 509 26.49 -17.35 24.48
C ILE A 509 26.04 -15.97 24.96
N LEU A 510 24.77 -15.59 24.75
CA LEU A 510 24.25 -14.29 25.19
C LEU A 510 24.15 -14.15 26.71
N HIS A 511 23.80 -15.23 27.43
CA HIS A 511 23.84 -15.24 28.91
C HIS A 511 25.26 -15.12 29.46
N VAL A 512 26.22 -15.84 28.86
CA VAL A 512 27.65 -15.75 29.22
C VAL A 512 28.21 -14.37 28.91
N HIS A 513 27.92 -13.81 27.73
CA HIS A 513 28.31 -12.45 27.34
C HIS A 513 27.82 -11.41 28.34
N ASN A 514 26.52 -11.43 28.67
CA ASN A 514 25.96 -10.51 29.66
C ASN A 514 26.64 -10.68 31.04
N MET A 515 26.88 -11.91 31.51
CA MET A 515 27.63 -12.13 32.76
C MET A 515 29.04 -11.52 32.71
N LEU A 516 29.78 -11.71 31.61
CA LEU A 516 31.14 -11.21 31.45
C LEU A 516 31.18 -9.68 31.42
N VAL A 517 30.24 -9.02 30.75
CA VAL A 517 30.10 -7.56 30.74
C VAL A 517 29.73 -7.04 32.15
N LYS A 518 28.69 -7.60 32.78
CA LYS A 518 28.17 -7.13 34.07
C LYS A 518 29.16 -7.34 35.23
N LYS A 519 30.00 -8.37 35.17
CA LYS A 519 31.09 -8.60 36.14
C LYS A 519 32.39 -7.86 35.80
N GLY A 520 32.45 -7.09 34.72
CA GLY A 520 33.63 -6.32 34.32
C GLY A 520 34.79 -7.15 33.73
N PHE A 521 34.55 -8.41 33.35
CA PHE A 521 35.54 -9.22 32.63
C PHE A 521 35.69 -8.80 31.16
N LEU A 522 34.66 -8.16 30.59
CA LEU A 522 34.72 -7.46 29.31
C LEU A 522 34.58 -5.96 29.54
N THR A 523 35.53 -5.17 29.02
CA THR A 523 35.53 -3.70 29.11
C THR A 523 34.49 -3.04 28.19
N ARG A 524 34.01 -3.76 27.17
CA ARG A 524 32.95 -3.35 26.25
C ARG A 524 32.14 -4.58 25.81
N GLY A 525 30.85 -4.40 25.61
CA GLY A 525 29.98 -5.41 24.98
C GLY A 525 30.38 -5.70 23.52
N VAL A 526 30.03 -6.90 23.05
CA VAL A 526 30.18 -7.28 21.65
C VAL A 526 28.96 -6.76 20.88
N GLY A 527 29.18 -5.76 20.01
CA GLY A 527 28.07 -5.03 19.37
C GLY A 527 27.04 -5.91 18.65
N LEU A 528 27.46 -7.02 18.02
CA LEU A 528 26.54 -7.99 17.41
C LEU A 528 25.57 -8.61 18.42
N TYR A 529 26.04 -8.93 19.63
CA TYR A 529 25.23 -9.51 20.70
C TYR A 529 24.27 -8.48 21.30
N ASP A 530 24.74 -7.24 21.47
CA ASP A 530 23.89 -6.12 21.89
C ASP A 530 22.78 -5.84 20.86
N SER A 531 23.10 -5.84 19.56
CA SER A 531 22.12 -5.71 18.47
C SER A 531 21.12 -6.87 18.42
N LEU A 532 21.56 -8.13 18.58
CA LEU A 532 20.65 -9.28 18.62
C LEU A 532 19.67 -9.18 19.81
N GLN A 533 20.13 -8.71 20.96
CA GLN A 533 19.27 -8.50 22.13
C GLN A 533 18.26 -7.36 21.94
N GLN A 534 18.62 -6.31 21.19
CA GLN A 534 17.72 -5.21 20.83
C GLN A 534 16.68 -5.63 19.78
N LEU A 535 17.08 -6.41 18.77
CA LEU A 535 16.21 -6.90 17.70
C LEU A 535 15.25 -8.01 18.15
N LEU A 536 15.60 -8.75 19.20
CA LEU A 536 14.84 -9.88 19.72
C LEU A 536 14.56 -9.72 21.23
N PRO A 537 13.81 -8.68 21.64
CA PRO A 537 13.47 -8.43 23.03
C PRO A 537 12.65 -9.60 23.59
N GLY A 538 12.92 -10.01 24.84
CA GLY A 538 12.25 -11.16 25.48
C GLY A 538 12.66 -12.55 24.95
N ALA A 539 13.45 -12.64 23.86
CA ALA A 539 13.81 -13.92 23.24
C ALA A 539 14.99 -14.62 23.93
N PHE A 540 15.93 -13.87 24.51
CA PHE A 540 17.08 -14.43 25.24
C PHE A 540 16.93 -14.38 26.76
N PHE A 541 16.27 -13.35 27.28
CA PHE A 541 16.00 -13.14 28.71
C PHE A 541 14.49 -12.99 28.91
N GLN A 542 13.96 -13.50 30.03
CA GLN A 542 12.51 -13.59 30.23
C GLN A 542 11.83 -12.21 30.35
N ASP A 543 12.27 -11.38 31.31
CA ASP A 543 11.70 -10.03 31.53
C ASP A 543 12.77 -8.93 31.42
N LYS A 544 13.87 -9.06 32.18
CA LYS A 544 14.97 -8.09 32.23
C LYS A 544 16.30 -8.80 32.09
N VAL A 545 17.26 -8.10 31.49
CA VAL A 545 18.66 -8.54 31.43
C VAL A 545 19.21 -8.64 32.86
N PRO A 546 19.68 -9.82 33.32
CA PRO A 546 20.10 -10.00 34.70
C PRO A 546 21.39 -9.22 34.98
N ASN A 547 21.42 -8.47 36.08
CA ASN A 547 22.64 -7.83 36.61
C ASN A 547 23.38 -8.72 37.61
N GLU A 548 22.70 -9.73 38.14
CA GLU A 548 23.18 -10.73 39.12
C GLU A 548 22.41 -12.04 38.95
N ASN A 549 22.72 -13.08 39.75
CA ASN A 549 22.04 -14.39 39.72
C ASN A 549 21.93 -15.05 38.32
N PHE A 550 22.97 -14.84 37.50
CA PHE A 550 23.03 -15.26 36.09
C PHE A 550 22.71 -16.75 35.85
N LEU A 551 23.14 -17.63 36.77
CA LEU A 551 22.90 -19.08 36.64
C LEU A 551 21.42 -19.43 36.83
N ASP A 552 20.73 -18.76 37.76
CA ASP A 552 19.30 -18.99 38.00
C ASP A 552 18.46 -18.44 36.84
N ALA A 553 18.80 -17.26 36.32
CA ALA A 553 18.18 -16.69 35.14
C ALA A 553 18.34 -17.62 33.91
N LEU A 554 19.52 -18.22 33.73
CA LEU A 554 19.75 -19.21 32.68
C LEU A 554 18.94 -20.50 32.89
N ASN A 555 18.93 -21.05 34.11
CA ASN A 555 18.18 -22.25 34.45
C ASN A 555 16.67 -22.06 34.26
N GLN A 556 16.14 -20.91 34.66
CA GLN A 556 14.75 -20.52 34.41
C GLN A 556 14.47 -20.50 32.91
N ARG A 557 15.30 -19.82 32.11
CA ARG A 557 15.11 -19.77 30.65
C ARG A 557 15.13 -21.17 30.02
N VAL A 558 16.13 -22.00 30.33
CA VAL A 558 16.26 -23.35 29.74
C VAL A 558 15.16 -24.32 30.19
N SER A 559 14.50 -24.10 31.33
CA SER A 559 13.39 -24.93 31.83
C SER A 559 12.00 -24.49 31.39
N GLN A 560 11.77 -23.18 31.15
CA GLN A 560 10.47 -22.59 30.79
C GLN A 560 9.83 -23.23 29.53
N GLY A 561 8.70 -23.93 29.66
CA GLY A 561 7.88 -24.34 28.50
C GLY A 561 8.34 -25.59 27.71
N ARG A 562 9.11 -26.50 28.32
CA ARG A 562 9.59 -27.74 27.65
C ARG A 562 8.48 -28.62 27.06
N GLU A 563 7.34 -28.77 27.76
CA GLU A 563 6.21 -29.56 27.29
C GLU A 563 5.53 -28.93 26.06
N GLN A 564 5.39 -27.60 26.08
CA GLN A 564 4.81 -26.83 24.99
C GLN A 564 5.70 -26.91 23.73
N ALA A 565 7.02 -26.83 23.90
CA ALA A 565 7.98 -27.04 22.81
C ALA A 565 7.87 -28.45 22.19
N ALA A 566 7.73 -29.49 23.00
CA ALA A 566 7.51 -30.86 22.51
C ALA A 566 6.20 -31.01 21.71
N MET A 567 5.14 -30.28 22.08
CA MET A 567 3.91 -30.20 21.29
C MET A 567 4.10 -29.42 19.98
N SER A 568 4.78 -28.27 20.01
CA SER A 568 5.03 -27.46 18.81
C SER A 568 5.91 -28.18 17.79
N HIS A 569 6.98 -28.87 18.22
CA HIS A 569 7.79 -29.72 17.32
C HIS A 569 6.95 -30.83 16.66
N ARG A 570 6.02 -31.46 17.40
CA ARG A 570 5.11 -32.47 16.81
C ARG A 570 4.18 -31.86 15.76
N ARG A 571 3.65 -30.65 16.02
CA ARG A 571 2.81 -29.92 15.05
C ARG A 571 3.61 -29.54 13.79
N ARG A 572 4.81 -28.98 13.95
CA ARG A 572 5.71 -28.64 12.82
C ARG A 572 6.08 -29.89 11.99
N ARG A 573 6.36 -31.03 12.63
CA ARG A 573 6.59 -32.31 11.91
C ARG A 573 5.35 -32.81 11.17
N ALA A 574 4.15 -32.63 11.72
CA ALA A 574 2.92 -32.98 11.02
C ALA A 574 2.65 -32.05 9.83
N GLU A 575 3.00 -30.76 9.93
CA GLU A 575 2.93 -29.81 8.80
C GLU A 575 3.91 -30.21 7.67
N ALA A 576 5.15 -30.56 8.03
CA ALA A 576 6.17 -31.05 7.09
C ALA A 576 5.83 -32.36 6.38
N GLN A 577 4.81 -33.09 6.85
CA GLN A 577 4.33 -34.35 6.24
C GLN A 577 3.10 -34.17 5.34
N LYS A 578 2.58 -32.94 5.18
CA LYS A 578 1.47 -32.66 4.27
C LYS A 578 1.95 -32.62 2.81
N GLU A 579 1.07 -33.00 1.89
CA GLU A 579 1.30 -32.79 0.46
C GLU A 579 1.27 -31.27 0.15
N GLY A 580 2.32 -30.77 -0.49
CA GLY A 580 2.54 -29.34 -0.72
C GLY A 580 3.16 -28.65 0.51
N LEU A 581 4.50 -28.66 0.57
CA LEU A 581 5.27 -28.08 1.66
C LEU A 581 5.28 -26.54 1.60
N ASP A 582 4.53 -25.90 2.49
CA ASP A 582 4.55 -24.44 2.65
C ASP A 582 5.67 -24.04 3.62
N VAL A 583 6.81 -23.65 3.05
CA VAL A 583 7.99 -23.14 3.79
C VAL A 583 7.62 -21.98 4.73
N HIS A 584 6.69 -21.10 4.33
CA HIS A 584 6.27 -19.97 5.18
C HIS A 584 5.51 -20.44 6.43
N ARG A 585 4.65 -21.46 6.32
CA ARG A 585 3.97 -22.09 7.45
C ARG A 585 4.90 -22.92 8.32
N LEU A 586 5.81 -23.68 7.73
CA LEU A 586 6.79 -24.48 8.47
C LEU A 586 7.64 -23.59 9.39
N LEU A 587 7.94 -22.39 8.91
CA LEU A 587 8.67 -21.32 9.59
C LEU A 587 7.80 -20.38 10.44
N ASP A 588 6.51 -20.69 10.68
CA ASP A 588 5.68 -19.88 11.57
C ASP A 588 6.28 -19.85 12.98
N LEU A 589 6.45 -18.64 13.51
CA LEU A 589 6.98 -18.37 14.84
C LEU A 589 6.06 -18.88 15.96
N ASN A 590 4.78 -19.12 15.68
CA ASN A 590 3.84 -19.77 16.61
C ASN A 590 4.28 -21.20 17.02
N PHE A 591 5.18 -21.83 16.26
CA PHE A 591 5.78 -23.12 16.61
C PHE A 591 7.08 -22.99 17.43
N ASN A 592 7.61 -21.77 17.63
CA ASN A 592 8.79 -21.54 18.46
C ASN A 592 8.40 -21.41 19.95
N ARG A 593 9.36 -21.68 20.83
CA ARG A 593 9.23 -21.65 22.29
C ARG A 593 9.59 -20.27 22.88
N PHE A 594 10.57 -19.60 22.28
CA PHE A 594 11.20 -18.38 22.77
C PHE A 594 11.25 -17.28 21.71
N PHE A 595 11.51 -17.64 20.46
CA PHE A 595 11.68 -16.70 19.35
C PHE A 595 10.34 -16.49 18.62
N THR A 596 9.40 -15.84 19.31
CA THR A 596 8.01 -15.62 18.84
C THR A 596 7.72 -14.18 18.39
N ALA A 597 8.58 -13.22 18.75
CA ALA A 597 8.42 -11.82 18.38
C ALA A 597 8.64 -11.61 16.87
N LYS A 598 7.69 -10.95 16.22
CA LYS A 598 7.78 -10.57 14.81
C LYS A 598 8.52 -9.23 14.67
N SER A 599 9.26 -9.05 13.58
CA SER A 599 9.66 -7.72 13.14
C SER A 599 8.50 -7.04 12.41
N GLU A 600 8.47 -5.71 12.35
CA GLU A 600 7.42 -4.96 11.65
C GLU A 600 7.21 -5.48 10.21
N LEU A 601 8.32 -5.73 9.49
CA LEU A 601 8.30 -6.31 8.15
C LEU A 601 7.55 -7.66 8.08
N MET A 602 7.67 -8.51 9.11
CA MET A 602 6.90 -9.76 9.19
C MET A 602 5.42 -9.52 9.50
N GLU A 603 5.09 -8.55 10.36
CA GLU A 603 3.70 -8.23 10.71
C GLU A 603 2.95 -7.70 9.48
N TYR A 604 3.57 -6.79 8.72
CA TYR A 604 3.04 -6.32 7.45
C TYR A 604 2.90 -7.44 6.42
N PHE A 605 3.88 -8.34 6.29
CA PHE A 605 3.78 -9.48 5.38
C PHE A 605 2.67 -10.45 5.76
N ASP A 606 2.55 -10.83 7.04
CA ASP A 606 1.51 -11.75 7.54
C ASP A 606 0.11 -11.13 7.47
N ALA A 607 0.01 -9.80 7.55
CA ALA A 607 -1.21 -9.06 7.29
C ALA A 607 -1.59 -9.02 5.79
N GLY A 608 -0.73 -9.48 4.87
CA GLY A 608 -0.90 -9.31 3.44
C GLY A 608 -0.78 -7.85 3.01
N TRP A 609 0.15 -7.12 3.63
CA TRP A 609 0.43 -5.69 3.46
C TRP A 609 -0.72 -4.75 3.82
N VAL A 610 -1.73 -5.24 4.56
CA VAL A 610 -2.88 -4.46 5.02
C VAL A 610 -2.64 -3.98 6.46
N PRO A 611 -2.35 -2.69 6.71
CA PRO A 611 -1.98 -2.22 8.05
C PRO A 611 -3.08 -2.46 9.10
N GLN A 612 -4.35 -2.36 8.71
CA GLN A 612 -5.50 -2.50 9.62
C GLN A 612 -5.80 -3.96 10.02
N ARG A 613 -5.01 -4.94 9.52
CA ARG A 613 -5.02 -6.32 10.03
C ARG A 613 -3.96 -6.57 11.11
N ILE A 614 -3.04 -5.63 11.32
CA ILE A 614 -2.01 -5.71 12.37
C ILE A 614 -2.64 -5.23 13.69
N PRO A 615 -2.58 -6.02 14.78
CA PRO A 615 -3.11 -5.61 16.08
C PRO A 615 -2.49 -4.29 16.56
N GLY A 616 -3.32 -3.37 17.08
CA GLY A 616 -2.87 -2.07 17.59
C GLY A 616 -2.64 -0.99 16.53
N ILE A 617 -2.64 -1.31 15.23
CA ILE A 617 -2.67 -0.29 14.16
C ILE A 617 -4.13 0.13 13.92
N PRO A 618 -4.52 1.38 14.19
CA PRO A 618 -5.90 1.80 14.00
C PRO A 618 -6.24 2.02 12.52
N SER A 619 -7.51 1.86 12.15
CA SER A 619 -7.94 2.11 10.78
C SER A 619 -7.93 3.61 10.41
N LEU A 620 -7.82 3.92 9.12
CA LEU A 620 -7.94 5.29 8.60
C LEU A 620 -9.28 5.95 9.00
N LEU A 621 -10.38 5.19 8.94
CA LEU A 621 -11.70 5.64 9.42
C LEU A 621 -11.71 5.91 10.93
N TYR A 622 -10.98 5.11 11.71
CA TYR A 622 -10.82 5.35 13.14
C TYR A 622 -10.02 6.63 13.41
N ALA A 623 -8.90 6.83 12.71
CA ALA A 623 -8.07 8.05 12.83
C ALA A 623 -8.86 9.31 12.42
N ALA A 624 -9.60 9.26 11.30
CA ALA A 624 -10.46 10.35 10.85
C ALA A 624 -11.57 10.70 11.87
N ARG A 625 -12.18 9.69 12.51
CA ARG A 625 -13.17 9.90 13.57
C ARG A 625 -12.56 10.46 14.87
N LEU A 626 -11.32 10.07 15.21
CA LEU A 626 -10.58 10.71 16.31
C LEU A 626 -10.22 12.17 16.00
N ASN A 627 -9.81 12.49 14.78
CA ASN A 627 -9.52 13.87 14.36
C ASN A 627 -10.77 14.76 14.48
N GLN A 628 -11.96 14.22 14.14
CA GLN A 628 -13.25 14.89 14.35
C GLN A 628 -13.70 14.97 15.82
N THR A 629 -12.97 14.35 16.77
CA THR A 629 -13.33 14.39 18.20
C THR A 629 -12.79 15.65 18.86
N GLU A 630 -13.66 16.36 19.56
CA GLU A 630 -13.34 17.61 20.28
C GLU A 630 -12.20 17.40 21.29
N ARG A 631 -11.18 18.28 21.24
CA ARG A 631 -10.07 18.30 22.19
C ARG A 631 -10.46 19.11 23.42
N ILE A 632 -10.28 18.53 24.59
CA ILE A 632 -10.56 19.13 25.90
C ILE A 632 -9.28 19.18 26.75
N VAL A 633 -9.24 20.07 27.73
CA VAL A 633 -8.20 20.07 28.77
C VAL A 633 -8.76 19.37 30.00
N ASP A 634 -8.03 18.40 30.53
CA ASP A 634 -8.39 17.72 31.77
C ASP A 634 -8.33 18.72 32.94
N PRO A 635 -9.46 18.99 33.63
CA PRO A 635 -9.48 19.99 34.70
C PRO A 635 -8.75 19.55 35.98
N ALA A 636 -8.39 18.27 36.11
CA ALA A 636 -7.66 17.72 37.26
C ALA A 636 -6.14 17.61 37.01
N THR A 637 -5.70 17.33 35.78
CA THR A 637 -4.26 17.19 35.45
C THR A 637 -3.68 18.35 34.64
N GLY A 638 -4.51 19.10 33.91
CA GLY A 638 -4.09 20.16 32.99
C GLY A 638 -3.66 19.65 31.61
N ASP A 639 -3.72 18.34 31.37
CA ASP A 639 -3.31 17.74 30.09
C ASP A 639 -4.39 17.88 29.02
N LEU A 640 -3.97 17.98 27.75
CA LEU A 640 -4.88 17.82 26.61
C LEU A 640 -5.36 16.36 26.54
N LYS A 641 -6.65 16.18 26.22
CA LYS A 641 -7.28 14.87 25.98
C LYS A 641 -8.36 14.99 24.90
N LEU A 642 -8.80 13.88 24.35
CA LEU A 642 -10.01 13.84 23.54
C LEU A 642 -11.24 13.73 24.44
N LYS A 643 -12.33 14.38 24.03
CA LYS A 643 -13.64 14.26 24.68
C LYS A 643 -14.09 12.81 24.73
N ASP A 644 -14.60 12.39 25.88
CA ASP A 644 -15.13 11.04 26.11
C ASP A 644 -16.36 10.75 25.25
N THR A 645 -16.10 10.30 24.02
CA THR A 645 -17.04 9.67 23.12
C THR A 645 -16.96 8.15 23.28
N GLU A 646 -17.96 7.42 22.80
CA GLU A 646 -17.93 5.94 22.80
C GLU A 646 -16.69 5.38 22.10
N LEU A 647 -16.18 6.05 21.07
CA LEU A 647 -14.95 5.70 20.36
C LEU A 647 -13.71 5.83 21.25
N VAL A 648 -13.58 6.95 21.96
CA VAL A 648 -12.46 7.22 22.90
C VAL A 648 -12.51 6.26 24.09
N GLN A 649 -13.70 6.00 24.63
CA GLN A 649 -13.90 5.07 25.75
C GLN A 649 -13.54 3.62 25.38
N ARG A 650 -14.00 3.13 24.22
CA ARG A 650 -13.62 1.79 23.71
C ARG A 650 -12.12 1.69 23.51
N SER A 651 -11.49 2.72 22.94
CA SER A 651 -10.05 2.69 22.68
C SER A 651 -9.19 2.71 23.96
N ARG A 652 -9.61 3.46 24.98
CA ARG A 652 -9.00 3.40 26.33
C ARG A 652 -9.16 2.01 26.95
N ALA A 653 -10.32 1.36 26.75
CA ALA A 653 -10.55 -0.02 27.22
C ALA A 653 -9.71 -1.06 26.47
N GLU A 654 -9.33 -0.78 25.21
CA GLU A 654 -8.37 -1.57 24.42
C GLU A 654 -6.90 -1.29 24.79
N GLY A 655 -6.64 -0.37 25.74
CA GLY A 655 -5.31 -0.10 26.29
C GLY A 655 -4.55 1.06 25.64
N HIS A 656 -5.18 1.82 24.74
CA HIS A 656 -4.53 2.97 24.09
C HIS A 656 -4.46 4.19 25.04
N PRO A 657 -3.26 4.76 25.31
CA PRO A 657 -3.12 5.92 26.19
C PRO A 657 -3.56 7.23 25.52
N ASP A 658 -3.88 8.26 26.32
CA ASP A 658 -4.38 9.55 25.82
C ASP A 658 -3.41 10.24 24.82
N ASP A 659 -2.10 10.12 25.00
CA ASP A 659 -1.08 10.67 24.08
C ASP A 659 -1.13 9.99 22.69
N PHE A 660 -1.36 8.68 22.64
CA PHE A 660 -1.60 7.96 21.38
C PHE A 660 -2.88 8.45 20.69
N LEU A 661 -3.96 8.65 21.46
CA LEU A 661 -5.23 9.17 20.93
C LEU A 661 -5.08 10.59 20.37
N LEU A 662 -4.34 11.46 21.06
CA LEU A 662 -4.01 12.81 20.59
C LEU A 662 -3.20 12.75 19.29
N LYS A 663 -2.13 11.95 19.25
CA LYS A 663 -1.26 11.78 18.07
C LYS A 663 -2.03 11.28 16.86
N MET A 664 -2.96 10.33 17.06
CA MET A 664 -3.86 9.86 16.00
C MET A 664 -4.91 10.92 15.60
N SER A 665 -5.39 11.76 16.52
CA SER A 665 -6.29 12.88 16.22
C SER A 665 -5.62 14.04 15.48
N SER A 666 -4.30 14.14 15.50
CA SER A 666 -3.52 15.12 14.71
C SER A 666 -3.17 14.65 13.30
N PHE A 667 -3.56 13.43 12.92
CA PHE A 667 -3.26 12.91 11.58
C PHE A 667 -4.11 13.64 10.52
N SER A 668 -3.45 14.52 9.77
CA SER A 668 -3.99 15.30 8.65
C SER A 668 -3.33 14.81 7.36
N LEU A 669 -4.13 14.48 6.34
CA LEU A 669 -3.63 14.06 5.01
C LEU A 669 -2.86 15.17 4.27
N GLY A 670 -2.84 16.41 4.79
CA GLY A 670 -2.15 17.55 4.19
C GLY A 670 -0.85 18.00 4.89
N ASP A 671 -0.58 17.55 6.11
CA ASP A 671 0.55 18.04 6.92
C ASP A 671 1.70 17.03 6.99
N SER A 672 2.36 16.82 5.84
CA SER A 672 3.61 16.07 5.79
C SER A 672 4.81 16.94 6.18
N GLU A 673 4.92 17.29 7.46
CA GLU A 673 6.28 17.44 8.02
C GLU A 673 6.91 16.03 8.12
N PRO A 674 8.18 15.85 7.72
CA PRO A 674 8.84 14.57 7.88
C PRO A 674 8.95 14.25 9.37
N ALA A 675 8.26 13.19 9.81
CA ALA A 675 8.46 12.66 11.15
C ALA A 675 9.96 12.42 11.35
N PRO A 676 10.55 12.82 12.49
CA PRO A 676 11.99 12.67 12.70
C PRO A 676 12.34 11.19 12.61
N VAL A 677 13.22 10.88 11.65
CA VAL A 677 13.73 9.52 11.43
C VAL A 677 14.38 9.04 12.72
N CYS A 678 13.72 8.08 13.37
CA CYS A 678 14.29 7.31 14.46
C CYS A 678 14.09 5.83 14.12
N TRP A 679 15.22 5.26 13.68
CA TRP A 679 15.49 3.86 13.30
C TRP A 679 15.16 3.49 11.86
#